data_AF-A0A1F5ILL9-F1
#
_entry.id   AF-A0A1F5ILL9-F1
#
_cell.length_a   1.000
_cell.length_b   1.000
_cell.length_c   1.000
_cell.angle_alpha   90.00
_cell.angle_beta   90.00
_cell.angle_gamma   90.00
#
_symmetry.space_group_name_H-M   'P 1'
#
loop_
_entity.id
_entity.type
_entity.pdbx_description
1 polymer ?
#
loop_
_entity_poly.entity_id
_entity_poly.type
_entity_poly.pdbx_seq_one_letter_code
_entity_poly.pdbx_strand_id
1 'polypeptide(L)'
;MIQFKFSKIFVFALVIIWLFNPSTSLAHSQIQIIQMTQNGFEPDIVTIDTNSSVIFVNKDKNPRWPASNLHPTHGIYPEFDPKQQIEPGKDWTFKPQKSGTFKFHDHLFPHFRGTLIVEEEPGSKLADNETSYPALNLIDKLKNTFSNLLKNLNQFFNSKKFKNVELMDLNKVSSAQQFKALEDYAKEAGAQKAWEAIQNSFKGQAGSSGNIHDLAHLSGSLLYEEKGFEGLAVCSTDFAFGCYHGFLDKAFSKNLDNLQDAQGACMKLGEGLNGPAASCIHGIGHGIASFYSTNDLKSSLSECRKLTLGSEYCFDGVFMEFVRNAPESFFKKDEPLYPCDELEKNYGPAYSFSCGRNQPSLMMGRFKMGFDEVVSVCLNAVSKNFKQACFDSLGFSLASTQDEAQIIQGCQRIGAAEFMSRCAKAAAGELIFQEVPGWEGKSEAVCMAFPKGQAECKSHLDRLIKEYGRVKKLTFNSFKPGEDPGSYLRHEIKKCYETGGRDGCYKEAAKFFYNQLGFSQTLGLLKANEGFPEVYARCHEVTHYLSRFEYEKQKNVAKVYAQCDSTCHGGCYHGTMEAYLNEQVNNQVNIASHFPKICGQIKDYEKPLEFNECLHGIGHAAMFVTDMELKDSLKLCDSLIKIDHQERCYSGVFMENSSSSTSNDHKSKYLKSDDPFYPCNSLEEKHQALCWQYQSSYFALILNQDFKKVADLCLQIPQAFHDKCFKTIGTNQVGLTSSFQVMKDNCGKMPSAHFKNVCISGVISSFAYRFVDDLERMLEFCSLVDAENKESCYKQIGTSVMDWNSDKNIAKKHCSEIPDNQASSWCLSVI
;
A
#
# COMPACT_ATOMS: atom_id res chain seq x y z
N MET A 1 43.49 68.73 -43.68
CA MET A 1 44.07 70.00 -43.20
C MET A 1 44.91 69.67 -41.97
N ILE A 2 46.24 69.78 -42.11
CA ILE A 2 47.26 69.99 -41.05
C ILE A 2 47.35 68.89 -39.96
N GLN A 3 48.27 67.90 -40.02
CA GLN A 3 49.74 67.91 -39.85
C GLN A 3 50.26 67.68 -38.40
N PHE A 4 51.13 66.66 -38.29
CA PHE A 4 52.34 66.56 -37.45
C PHE A 4 52.16 66.37 -35.92
N LYS A 5 53.03 65.66 -35.18
CA LYS A 5 54.45 65.33 -35.39
C LYS A 5 54.92 64.18 -34.49
N PHE A 6 55.89 63.44 -35.02
CA PHE A 6 56.77 62.45 -34.38
C PHE A 6 57.71 63.07 -33.32
N SER A 7 58.19 62.24 -32.36
CA SER A 7 59.63 61.98 -32.08
C SER A 7 59.78 61.11 -30.81
N LYS A 8 60.37 59.90 -30.82
CA LYS A 8 61.83 59.55 -30.89
C LYS A 8 62.50 59.66 -29.49
N ILE A 9 63.33 58.77 -28.93
CA ILE A 9 64.36 57.76 -29.33
C ILE A 9 64.69 56.93 -28.05
N PHE A 10 64.96 55.60 -28.07
CA PHE A 10 66.30 54.94 -28.05
C PHE A 10 66.05 53.41 -28.19
N VAL A 11 66.43 52.67 -29.25
CA VAL A 11 67.72 52.32 -29.88
C VAL A 11 68.42 51.08 -29.26
N PHE A 12 68.35 49.97 -30.03
CA PHE A 12 69.31 48.87 -30.30
C PHE A 12 69.79 47.97 -29.13
N ALA A 13 69.49 46.66 -29.13
CA ALA A 13 70.09 45.55 -29.94
C ALA A 13 71.59 45.34 -29.58
N LEU A 14 72.15 44.19 -29.22
CA LEU A 14 71.98 42.76 -29.57
C LEU A 14 72.81 41.96 -28.53
N VAL A 15 72.55 40.66 -28.32
CA VAL A 15 73.52 39.53 -28.22
C VAL A 15 72.90 38.31 -27.51
N ILE A 16 72.65 37.27 -28.33
CA ILE A 16 72.95 35.84 -28.11
C ILE A 16 72.15 35.04 -27.05
N ILE A 17 71.14 34.32 -27.57
CA ILE A 17 70.90 32.86 -27.47
C ILE A 17 71.48 32.10 -26.26
N TRP A 18 70.53 31.50 -25.54
CA TRP A 18 70.64 30.35 -24.64
C TRP A 18 71.43 30.54 -23.35
N LEU A 19 70.69 30.77 -22.26
CA LEU A 19 70.54 29.80 -21.17
C LEU A 19 69.47 30.33 -20.18
N PHE A 20 68.49 29.47 -19.88
CA PHE A 20 67.45 29.55 -18.83
C PHE A 20 66.14 30.34 -19.10
N ASN A 21 65.10 29.56 -19.42
CA ASN A 21 63.67 29.70 -19.09
C ASN A 21 63.02 31.10 -19.07
N PRO A 22 62.05 31.36 -19.99
CA PRO A 22 61.00 32.33 -19.75
C PRO A 22 59.70 31.59 -19.36
N SER A 23 59.43 31.54 -18.05
CA SER A 23 58.04 31.48 -17.59
C SER A 23 57.40 32.83 -17.92
N THR A 24 56.56 32.87 -18.95
CA THR A 24 55.62 33.97 -19.16
C THR A 24 54.23 33.43 -18.87
N SER A 25 53.71 33.71 -17.66
CA SER A 25 52.31 33.48 -17.36
C SER A 25 51.47 34.57 -18.03
N LEU A 26 50.68 34.17 -19.02
CA LEU A 26 49.53 34.94 -19.47
C LEU A 26 48.36 34.54 -18.58
N ALA A 27 47.91 35.45 -17.71
CA ALA A 27 46.65 35.32 -16.99
C ALA A 27 45.50 35.33 -18.02
N HIS A 28 44.88 34.17 -18.23
CA HIS A 28 43.73 34.03 -19.11
C HIS A 28 42.45 34.15 -18.27
N SER A 29 41.75 35.29 -18.34
CA SER A 29 40.34 35.35 -17.92
C SER A 29 39.50 34.70 -19.03
N GLN A 30 38.97 33.50 -18.78
CA GLN A 30 38.13 32.78 -19.74
C GLN A 30 36.66 32.82 -19.28
N ILE A 31 35.76 33.19 -20.19
CA ILE A 31 34.32 33.09 -19.96
C ILE A 31 33.86 31.74 -20.49
N GLN A 32 33.23 30.93 -19.63
CA GLN A 32 32.62 29.66 -20.03
C GLN A 32 31.11 29.80 -20.09
N ILE A 33 30.48 29.17 -21.09
CA ILE A 33 29.03 29.23 -21.28
C ILE A 33 28.46 27.83 -21.05
N ILE A 34 27.48 27.73 -20.15
CA ILE A 34 26.66 26.53 -19.92
C ILE A 34 25.27 26.81 -20.46
N GLN A 35 24.84 26.02 -21.45
CA GLN A 35 23.48 26.08 -21.97
C GLN A 35 22.56 25.20 -21.14
N MET A 36 21.42 25.75 -20.71
CA MET A 36 20.36 24.97 -20.07
C MET A 36 19.36 24.60 -21.16
N THR A 37 19.36 23.33 -21.55
CA THR A 37 18.53 22.78 -22.63
C THR A 37 17.46 21.85 -22.05
N GLN A 38 16.52 21.41 -22.89
CA GLN A 38 15.51 20.41 -22.52
C GLN A 38 16.13 19.09 -22.01
N ASN A 39 17.41 18.83 -22.27
CA ASN A 39 18.13 17.61 -21.88
C ASN A 39 19.06 17.81 -20.67
N GLY A 40 19.25 19.04 -20.18
CA GLY A 40 20.12 19.32 -19.03
C GLY A 40 21.06 20.51 -19.23
N PHE A 41 22.24 20.43 -18.64
CA PHE A 41 23.31 21.42 -18.78
C PHE A 41 24.29 20.98 -19.87
N GLU A 42 24.65 21.88 -20.78
CA GLU A 42 25.58 21.61 -21.89
C GLU A 42 26.65 22.71 -21.97
N PRO A 43 27.92 22.42 -21.64
CA PRO A 43 28.40 21.19 -20.99
C PRO A 43 27.90 21.07 -19.53
N ASP A 44 27.80 19.85 -19.03
CA ASP A 44 27.42 19.53 -17.65
C ASP A 44 28.61 19.59 -16.67
N ILE A 45 29.85 19.59 -17.19
CA ILE A 45 31.07 19.80 -16.41
C ILE A 45 31.87 20.94 -17.01
N VAL A 46 32.24 21.91 -16.16
CA VAL A 46 33.08 23.05 -16.54
C VAL A 46 34.20 23.23 -15.54
N THR A 47 35.43 23.40 -16.05
CA THR A 47 36.60 23.79 -15.25
C THR A 47 36.98 25.23 -15.57
N ILE A 48 37.14 26.06 -14.54
CA ILE A 48 37.60 27.45 -14.62
C ILE A 48 38.56 27.77 -13.46
N ASP A 49 39.35 28.84 -13.57
CA ASP A 49 40.06 29.40 -12.42
C ASP A 49 39.19 30.39 -11.60
N THR A 50 39.68 30.80 -10.44
CA THR A 50 39.00 31.77 -9.55
C THR A 50 38.84 33.18 -10.14
N ASN A 51 39.54 33.53 -11.23
CA ASN A 51 39.43 34.83 -11.91
C ASN A 51 38.44 34.82 -13.10
N SER A 52 37.98 33.63 -13.49
CA SER A 52 37.08 33.38 -14.62
C SER A 52 35.59 33.46 -14.21
N SER A 53 34.67 33.39 -15.18
CA SER A 53 33.22 33.46 -14.92
C SER A 53 32.45 32.46 -15.78
N VAL A 54 31.31 31.99 -15.27
CA VAL A 54 30.41 31.06 -15.98
C VAL A 54 29.10 31.77 -16.30
N ILE A 55 28.67 31.72 -17.55
CA ILE A 55 27.38 32.23 -17.99
C ILE A 55 26.44 31.06 -18.23
N PHE A 56 25.35 31.01 -17.48
CA PHE A 56 24.26 30.07 -17.69
C PHE A 56 23.23 30.70 -18.63
N VAL A 57 23.04 30.13 -19.82
CA VAL A 57 22.09 30.62 -20.83
C VAL A 57 20.90 29.68 -20.93
N ASN A 58 19.69 30.17 -20.68
CA ASN A 58 18.48 29.37 -20.86
C ASN A 58 18.14 29.23 -22.35
N LYS A 59 18.36 28.03 -22.89
CA LYS A 59 17.98 27.63 -24.26
C LYS A 59 16.75 26.71 -24.30
N ASP A 60 16.22 26.38 -23.14
CA ASP A 60 14.98 25.63 -22.98
C ASP A 60 13.75 26.52 -23.21
N LYS A 61 12.59 25.91 -23.41
CA LYS A 61 11.28 26.58 -23.48
C LYS A 61 10.70 26.88 -22.10
N ASN A 62 11.24 26.27 -21.04
CA ASN A 62 10.84 26.47 -19.66
C ASN A 62 11.83 27.38 -18.91
N PRO A 63 11.41 28.10 -17.84
CA PRO A 63 12.35 28.78 -16.94
C PRO A 63 13.33 27.77 -16.30
N ARG A 64 14.56 28.19 -16.05
CA ARG A 64 15.66 27.35 -15.52
C ARG A 64 16.35 28.02 -14.35
N TRP A 65 16.94 27.28 -13.42
CA TRP A 65 17.56 27.87 -12.23
C TRP A 65 18.78 27.06 -11.78
N PRO A 66 20.00 27.37 -12.24
CA PRO A 66 21.21 26.70 -11.80
C PRO A 66 21.58 27.13 -10.37
N ALA A 67 21.67 26.20 -9.43
CA ALA A 67 22.04 26.48 -8.05
C ALA A 67 22.91 25.39 -7.44
N SER A 68 23.81 25.78 -6.54
CA SER A 68 24.67 24.86 -5.80
C SER A 68 23.86 23.88 -4.97
N ASN A 69 24.42 22.70 -4.76
CA ASN A 69 23.88 21.76 -3.78
C ASN A 69 23.93 22.36 -2.35
N LEU A 70 23.16 21.88 -1.37
CA LEU A 70 22.15 20.83 -1.39
C LEU A 70 20.76 21.40 -1.69
N HIS A 71 19.99 20.79 -2.59
CA HIS A 71 18.59 21.17 -2.83
C HIS A 71 17.73 20.96 -1.56
N PRO A 72 16.77 21.85 -1.23
CA PRO A 72 16.52 23.16 -1.83
C PRO A 72 17.31 24.29 -1.16
N THR A 73 18.15 23.97 -0.17
CA THR A 73 18.81 24.95 0.71
C THR A 73 20.01 25.69 0.09
N HIS A 74 20.62 25.11 -0.95
CA HIS A 74 21.84 25.55 -1.64
C HIS A 74 23.05 25.81 -0.71
N GLY A 75 23.11 25.08 0.41
CA GLY A 75 24.04 25.35 1.51
C GLY A 75 25.53 25.05 1.28
N ILE A 76 25.92 24.36 0.20
CA ILE A 76 27.33 24.03 -0.09
C ILE A 76 28.06 25.25 -0.66
N TYR A 77 27.37 25.98 -1.56
CA TYR A 77 27.87 27.25 -2.05
C TYR A 77 26.73 28.25 -2.24
N PRO A 78 26.26 28.92 -1.17
CA PRO A 78 25.07 29.78 -1.19
C PRO A 78 25.14 30.97 -2.16
N GLU A 79 26.36 31.40 -2.52
CA GLU A 79 26.61 32.46 -3.50
C GLU A 79 26.47 31.95 -4.95
N PHE A 80 26.58 30.64 -5.18
CA PHE A 80 26.27 30.00 -6.45
C PHE A 80 24.76 29.68 -6.51
N ASP A 81 23.96 30.73 -6.44
CA ASP A 81 22.51 30.68 -6.55
C ASP A 81 21.99 32.04 -7.05
N PRO A 82 21.31 32.12 -8.21
CA PRO A 82 20.71 33.36 -8.70
C PRO A 82 19.52 33.83 -7.84
N LYS A 83 19.01 32.97 -6.95
CA LYS A 83 17.85 33.20 -6.06
C LYS A 83 16.54 33.51 -6.78
N GLN A 84 16.51 33.28 -8.09
CA GLN A 84 15.37 33.46 -8.97
C GLN A 84 15.53 32.61 -10.23
N GLN A 85 14.42 32.29 -10.88
CA GLN A 85 14.41 31.60 -12.17
C GLN A 85 14.95 32.49 -13.30
N ILE A 86 15.57 31.86 -14.29
CA ILE A 86 16.07 32.45 -15.53
C ILE A 86 15.09 32.10 -16.65
N GLU A 87 14.38 33.09 -17.18
CA GLU A 87 13.39 32.92 -18.24
C GLU A 87 14.00 32.42 -19.57
N PRO A 88 13.24 31.75 -20.45
CA PRO A 88 13.71 31.33 -21.78
C PRO A 88 14.41 32.47 -22.55
N GLY A 89 15.61 32.19 -23.06
CA GLY A 89 16.44 33.16 -23.79
C GLY A 89 17.16 34.19 -22.91
N LYS A 90 17.05 34.13 -21.58
CA LYS A 90 17.84 34.93 -20.63
C LYS A 90 19.06 34.16 -20.12
N ASP A 91 19.96 34.87 -19.46
CA ASP A 91 21.17 34.33 -18.89
C ASP A 91 21.46 34.85 -17.49
N TRP A 92 22.35 34.14 -16.78
CA TRP A 92 22.90 34.55 -15.49
C TRP A 92 24.39 34.26 -15.44
N THR A 93 25.17 35.21 -14.93
CA THR A 93 26.63 35.07 -14.79
C THR A 93 27.01 34.80 -13.34
N PHE A 94 27.72 33.70 -13.11
CA PHE A 94 28.31 33.34 -11.83
C PHE A 94 29.82 33.58 -11.84
N LYS A 95 30.33 34.24 -10.79
CA LYS A 95 31.76 34.41 -10.55
C LYS A 95 32.15 33.72 -9.24
N PRO A 96 32.96 32.64 -9.27
CA PRO A 96 33.38 31.96 -8.06
C PRO A 96 34.30 32.83 -7.20
N GLN A 97 34.20 32.66 -5.90
CA GLN A 97 34.94 33.37 -4.85
C GLN A 97 35.88 32.44 -4.07
N LYS A 98 35.75 31.12 -4.25
CA LYS A 98 36.62 30.11 -3.64
C LYS A 98 36.87 28.97 -4.63
N SER A 99 38.07 28.41 -4.58
CA SER A 99 38.46 27.19 -5.28
C SER A 99 37.72 25.97 -4.71
N GLY A 100 37.55 24.95 -5.53
CA GLY A 100 36.87 23.71 -5.15
C GLY A 100 36.03 23.12 -6.26
N THR A 101 35.54 21.90 -6.03
CA THR A 101 34.57 21.24 -6.93
C THR A 101 33.17 21.42 -6.37
N PHE A 102 32.33 22.17 -7.07
CA PHE A 102 30.97 22.51 -6.66
C PHE A 102 29.97 21.84 -7.60
N LYS A 103 29.27 20.83 -7.09
CA LYS A 103 28.11 20.25 -7.78
C LYS A 103 26.93 21.22 -7.68
N PHE A 104 26.23 21.39 -8.78
CA PHE A 104 25.03 22.22 -8.89
C PHE A 104 23.92 21.44 -9.61
N HIS A 105 22.69 21.89 -9.46
CA HIS A 105 21.52 21.32 -10.11
C HIS A 105 20.62 22.45 -10.62
N ASP A 106 19.64 22.11 -11.45
CA ASP A 106 18.55 23.02 -11.73
C ASP A 106 17.52 22.97 -10.58
N HIS A 107 17.28 24.07 -9.88
CA HIS A 107 16.35 24.14 -8.75
C HIS A 107 14.91 23.81 -9.15
N LEU A 108 14.53 24.07 -10.41
CA LEU A 108 13.22 23.74 -10.97
C LEU A 108 13.18 22.29 -11.51
N PHE A 109 14.33 21.75 -11.89
CA PHE A 109 14.50 20.39 -12.41
C PHE A 109 15.71 19.67 -11.79
N PRO A 110 15.65 19.23 -10.51
CA PRO A 110 16.83 18.84 -9.73
C PRO A 110 17.60 17.59 -10.22
N HIS A 111 17.02 16.88 -11.19
CA HIS A 111 17.67 15.77 -11.90
C HIS A 111 18.67 16.26 -12.97
N PHE A 112 18.51 17.46 -13.51
CA PHE A 112 19.55 18.10 -14.30
C PHE A 112 20.63 18.61 -13.36
N ARG A 113 21.83 18.06 -13.54
CA ARG A 113 22.97 18.28 -12.64
C ARG A 113 24.20 18.65 -13.44
N GLY A 114 25.07 19.43 -12.83
CA GLY A 114 26.36 19.77 -13.38
C GLY A 114 27.42 19.92 -12.29
N THR A 115 28.66 20.04 -12.72
CA THR A 115 29.83 20.19 -11.84
C THR A 115 30.67 21.36 -12.30
N LEU A 116 30.88 22.32 -11.40
CA LEU A 116 31.80 23.43 -11.60
C LEU A 116 33.08 23.16 -10.82
N ILE A 117 34.19 22.97 -11.53
CA ILE A 117 35.53 22.82 -10.95
C ILE A 117 36.20 24.18 -11.00
N VAL A 118 36.49 24.75 -9.83
CA VAL A 118 37.20 26.03 -9.69
C VAL A 118 38.61 25.76 -9.19
N GLU A 119 39.59 25.94 -10.05
CA GLU A 119 41.00 25.74 -9.73
C GLU A 119 41.63 27.02 -9.14
N GLU A 120 42.60 26.86 -8.24
CA GLU A 120 43.45 27.97 -7.79
C GLU A 120 44.43 28.33 -8.91
N GLU A 121 44.70 29.62 -9.10
CA GLU A 121 45.76 30.02 -10.03
C GLU A 121 47.10 29.39 -9.62
N PRO A 122 47.94 28.97 -10.59
CA PRO A 122 49.31 28.56 -10.30
C PRO A 122 50.13 29.76 -9.78
N GLY A 123 50.13 29.98 -8.46
CA GLY A 123 50.96 31.04 -7.85
C GLY A 123 50.60 31.52 -6.44
N SER A 124 49.42 31.18 -5.87
CA SER A 124 49.04 31.73 -4.56
C SER A 124 49.36 30.80 -3.38
N LYS A 125 50.61 30.78 -2.92
CA LYS A 125 50.94 30.46 -1.52
C LYS A 125 51.91 31.48 -0.97
N LEU A 126 51.54 32.11 0.15
CA LEU A 126 52.31 32.76 1.23
C LEU A 126 51.26 33.55 2.06
N ALA A 127 51.14 33.51 3.38
CA ALA A 127 51.82 32.82 4.46
C ALA A 127 50.88 32.84 5.69
N ASP A 128 51.00 31.86 6.57
CA ASP A 128 50.39 31.84 7.91
C ASP A 128 50.93 32.98 8.79
N ASN A 129 50.10 33.55 9.68
CA ASN A 129 50.28 33.38 11.14
C ASN A 129 49.37 34.23 12.05
N GLU A 130 49.01 33.58 13.17
CA GLU A 130 48.96 34.08 14.55
C GLU A 130 47.67 34.70 15.17
N THR A 131 47.18 33.91 16.14
CA THR A 131 46.81 34.27 17.54
C THR A 131 45.40 34.75 17.92
N SER A 132 44.93 34.10 18.99
CA SER A 132 43.67 34.21 19.71
C SER A 132 43.77 35.12 20.96
N TYR A 133 42.80 36.02 21.23
CA TYR A 133 41.85 36.06 22.39
C TYR A 133 41.78 37.52 22.97
N PRO A 134 40.83 37.90 23.86
CA PRO A 134 39.49 38.45 23.58
C PRO A 134 39.24 39.81 24.28
N ALA A 135 38.10 40.49 24.02
CA ALA A 135 37.29 41.28 25.00
C ALA A 135 36.44 42.39 24.38
N LEU A 136 35.12 42.35 24.68
CA LEU A 136 34.27 43.44 25.21
C LEU A 136 34.09 44.71 24.30
N ASN A 137 32.91 45.28 24.03
CA ASN A 137 31.66 45.21 24.76
C ASN A 137 30.52 46.02 24.07
N LEU A 138 29.28 45.64 24.39
CA LEU A 138 28.19 46.53 24.86
C LEU A 138 27.20 47.24 23.92
N ILE A 139 27.11 46.99 22.61
CA ILE A 139 26.01 47.60 21.81
C ILE A 139 25.08 46.57 21.13
N ASP A 140 25.48 45.32 20.95
CA ASP A 140 24.62 44.33 20.27
C ASP A 140 23.59 43.64 21.18
N LYS A 141 23.61 43.89 22.49
CA LYS A 141 22.70 43.25 23.45
C LYS A 141 21.35 43.96 23.65
N LEU A 142 21.11 45.10 23.00
CA LEU A 142 19.84 45.85 23.14
C LEU A 142 18.95 45.88 21.89
N LYS A 143 19.42 45.38 20.73
CA LYS A 143 18.61 45.37 19.49
C LYS A 143 17.87 44.06 19.20
N ASN A 144 18.21 42.96 19.88
CA ASN A 144 17.63 41.64 19.59
C ASN A 144 16.41 41.25 20.44
N THR A 145 15.96 42.10 21.37
CA THR A 145 14.77 41.81 22.18
C THR A 145 13.48 42.41 21.61
N PHE A 146 13.58 43.39 20.69
CA PHE A 146 12.41 44.08 20.14
C PHE A 146 12.03 43.66 18.70
N SER A 147 12.93 43.04 17.92
CA SER A 147 12.59 42.51 16.59
C SER A 147 11.93 41.12 16.63
N ASN A 148 12.13 40.37 17.72
CA ASN A 148 11.52 39.05 17.91
C ASN A 148 10.09 39.09 18.48
N LEU A 149 9.64 40.24 18.99
CA LEU A 149 8.24 40.42 19.41
C LEU A 149 7.33 40.87 18.26
N LEU A 150 7.88 41.54 17.24
CA LEU A 150 7.13 42.06 16.09
C LEU A 150 7.12 41.12 14.87
N LYS A 151 8.09 40.19 14.74
CA LYS A 151 8.01 39.11 13.73
C LYS A 151 6.98 38.04 14.06
N ASN A 152 6.65 37.85 15.34
CA ASN A 152 5.64 36.89 15.80
C ASN A 152 4.19 37.39 15.73
N LEU A 153 3.95 38.64 15.31
CA LEU A 153 2.58 39.14 15.09
C LEU A 153 2.15 39.09 13.62
N ASN A 154 3.07 39.16 12.65
CA ASN A 154 2.72 39.02 11.23
C ASN A 154 2.62 37.56 10.74
N GLN A 155 3.20 36.60 11.46
CA GLN A 155 2.97 35.17 11.19
C GLN A 155 1.68 34.63 11.83
N PHE A 156 1.07 35.37 12.76
CA PHE A 156 -0.17 34.98 13.43
C PHE A 156 -1.44 35.46 12.72
N PHE A 157 -1.34 36.46 11.82
CA PHE A 157 -2.48 37.00 11.06
C PHE A 157 -2.65 36.45 9.64
N ASN A 158 -1.74 35.61 9.15
CA ASN A 158 -1.89 34.88 7.87
C ASN A 158 -2.27 33.39 8.02
N SER A 159 -2.43 32.89 9.25
CA SER A 159 -2.83 31.49 9.54
C SER A 159 -4.34 31.23 9.36
N LYS A 160 -5.08 32.14 8.73
CA LYS A 160 -6.54 32.04 8.56
C LYS A 160 -7.03 31.77 7.14
N LYS A 161 -6.16 31.40 6.19
CA LYS A 161 -6.59 31.12 4.81
C LYS A 161 -6.37 29.71 4.27
N PHE A 162 -5.90 28.77 5.08
CA PHE A 162 -5.74 27.38 4.64
C PHE A 162 -6.32 26.42 5.70
N LYS A 163 -7.63 26.49 5.87
CA LYS A 163 -8.43 25.36 6.37
C LYS A 163 -9.19 24.83 5.16
N ASN A 164 -8.97 23.56 4.83
CA ASN A 164 -9.39 22.83 3.63
C ASN A 164 -8.38 22.92 2.47
N VAL A 165 -7.25 22.22 2.61
CA VAL A 165 -6.48 21.79 1.43
C VAL A 165 -6.91 20.35 1.15
N GLU A 166 -7.98 20.19 0.37
CA GLU A 166 -8.06 19.02 -0.51
C GLU A 166 -6.83 19.13 -1.42
N LEU A 167 -6.00 18.08 -1.42
CA LEU A 167 -4.88 18.01 -2.33
C LEU A 167 -5.42 18.18 -3.76
N MET A 168 -4.89 19.14 -4.51
CA MET A 168 -5.12 19.22 -5.95
C MET A 168 -4.86 17.84 -6.56
N ASP A 169 -5.75 17.40 -7.44
CA ASP A 169 -5.60 16.19 -8.23
C ASP A 169 -4.25 16.24 -8.99
N LEU A 170 -3.21 15.59 -8.44
CA LEU A 170 -1.81 15.70 -8.92
C LEU A 170 -1.70 15.39 -10.41
N ASN A 171 -2.62 14.57 -10.92
CA ASN A 171 -2.74 14.18 -12.32
C ASN A 171 -3.03 15.35 -13.29
N LYS A 172 -3.48 16.51 -12.77
CA LYS A 172 -3.91 17.66 -13.58
C LYS A 172 -2.89 18.78 -13.67
N VAL A 173 -1.75 18.67 -12.99
CA VAL A 173 -0.67 19.67 -13.00
C VAL A 173 0.58 19.10 -13.65
N SER A 174 1.45 19.97 -14.18
CA SER A 174 2.67 19.52 -14.89
C SER A 174 3.61 18.74 -13.98
N SER A 175 4.44 17.84 -14.53
CA SER A 175 5.37 17.02 -13.74
C SER A 175 6.26 17.84 -12.81
N ALA A 176 6.76 19.01 -13.24
CA ALA A 176 7.57 19.90 -12.40
C ALA A 176 6.78 20.49 -11.20
N GLN A 177 5.48 20.74 -11.39
CA GLN A 177 4.60 21.24 -10.31
C GLN A 177 4.22 20.14 -9.33
N GLN A 178 4.16 18.87 -9.76
CA GLN A 178 3.81 17.74 -8.90
C GLN A 178 4.80 17.53 -7.76
N PHE A 179 6.12 17.56 -8.03
CA PHE A 179 7.14 17.38 -7.00
C PHE A 179 7.07 18.48 -5.93
N LYS A 180 6.98 19.74 -6.36
CA LYS A 180 6.87 20.87 -5.43
C LYS A 180 5.59 20.83 -4.61
N ALA A 181 4.45 20.52 -5.25
CA ALA A 181 3.17 20.39 -4.56
C ALA A 181 3.21 19.27 -3.51
N LEU A 182 3.89 18.15 -3.81
CA LEU A 182 4.06 17.05 -2.88
C LEU A 182 4.95 17.42 -1.69
N GLU A 183 6.07 18.10 -1.91
CA GLU A 183 6.93 18.60 -0.83
C GLU A 183 6.19 19.60 0.08
N ASP A 184 5.46 20.54 -0.51
CA ASP A 184 4.72 21.55 0.24
C ASP A 184 3.59 20.91 1.04
N TYR A 185 2.88 19.94 0.46
CA TYR A 185 1.88 19.17 1.19
C TYR A 185 2.47 18.31 2.31
N ALA A 186 3.63 17.69 2.10
CA ALA A 186 4.32 16.95 3.15
C ALA A 186 4.71 17.85 4.33
N LYS A 187 5.18 19.07 4.07
CA LYS A 187 5.51 20.06 5.13
C LYS A 187 4.27 20.48 5.94
N GLU A 188 3.10 20.54 5.31
CA GLU A 188 1.86 20.98 5.97
C GLU A 188 1.10 19.85 6.66
N ALA A 189 1.02 18.68 6.03
CA ALA A 189 0.15 17.57 6.40
C ALA A 189 0.90 16.32 6.91
N GLY A 190 2.22 16.27 6.70
CA GLY A 190 3.09 15.14 7.01
C GLY A 190 3.40 14.26 5.79
N ALA A 191 4.59 13.65 5.77
CA ALA A 191 5.08 12.82 4.67
C ALA A 191 4.21 11.58 4.41
N GLN A 192 3.59 11.02 5.46
CA GLN A 192 2.64 9.91 5.31
C GLN A 192 1.39 10.33 4.52
N LYS A 193 0.80 11.48 4.82
CA LYS A 193 -0.36 11.97 4.07
C LYS A 193 0.02 12.31 2.63
N ALA A 194 1.23 12.80 2.41
CA ALA A 194 1.76 13.03 1.07
C ALA A 194 1.89 11.72 0.28
N TRP A 195 2.33 10.63 0.92
CA TRP A 195 2.35 9.30 0.31
C TRP A 195 0.94 8.82 -0.06
N GLU A 196 -0.01 8.89 0.88
CA GLU A 196 -1.42 8.54 0.66
C GLU A 196 -2.05 9.36 -0.49
N ALA A 197 -1.65 10.62 -0.62
CA ALA A 197 -2.07 11.52 -1.69
C ALA A 197 -1.66 11.03 -3.10
N ILE A 198 -0.43 10.53 -3.27
CA ILE A 198 0.02 9.93 -4.54
C ILE A 198 -0.76 8.65 -4.81
N GLN A 199 -0.88 7.77 -3.81
CA GLN A 199 -1.62 6.50 -3.93
C GLN A 199 -3.06 6.73 -4.42
N ASN A 200 -3.73 7.73 -3.87
CA ASN A 200 -5.09 8.08 -4.25
C ASN A 200 -5.16 8.73 -5.64
N SER A 201 -4.24 9.66 -5.95
CA SER A 201 -4.23 10.38 -7.23
C SER A 201 -3.98 9.42 -8.40
N PHE A 202 -3.01 8.51 -8.27
CA PHE A 202 -2.57 7.65 -9.38
C PHE A 202 -3.11 6.23 -9.30
N LYS A 203 -4.17 6.01 -8.51
CA LYS A 203 -4.78 4.69 -8.33
C LYS A 203 -5.12 4.02 -9.67
N GLY A 204 -4.63 2.79 -9.87
CA GLY A 204 -4.88 1.99 -11.06
C GLY A 204 -4.04 2.36 -12.29
N GLN A 205 -3.04 3.22 -12.14
CA GLN A 205 -2.02 3.47 -13.17
C GLN A 205 -0.78 2.61 -12.94
N ALA A 206 -0.10 2.19 -14.01
CA ALA A 206 1.12 1.41 -13.87
C ALA A 206 2.23 2.24 -13.23
N GLY A 207 3.05 1.66 -12.35
CA GLY A 207 4.08 2.37 -11.60
C GLY A 207 5.11 3.11 -12.44
N SER A 208 5.40 2.59 -13.64
CA SER A 208 6.30 3.18 -14.64
C SER A 208 5.64 4.24 -15.55
N SER A 209 4.38 4.60 -15.31
CA SER A 209 3.69 5.63 -16.12
C SER A 209 4.16 7.02 -15.72
N GLY A 210 4.60 7.82 -16.69
CA GLY A 210 5.03 9.20 -16.44
C GLY A 210 6.14 9.30 -15.39
N ASN A 211 5.98 10.21 -14.43
CA ASN A 211 6.91 10.43 -13.31
C ASN A 211 6.37 9.90 -11.97
N ILE A 212 5.40 8.97 -11.96
CA ILE A 212 4.77 8.47 -10.73
C ILE A 212 5.79 7.76 -9.84
N HIS A 213 6.64 6.92 -10.43
CA HIS A 213 7.74 6.27 -9.71
C HIS A 213 8.66 7.27 -9.00
N ASP A 214 8.98 8.39 -9.67
CA ASP A 214 9.87 9.42 -9.12
C ASP A 214 9.19 10.21 -8.00
N LEU A 215 7.88 10.45 -8.08
CA LEU A 215 7.10 11.02 -6.98
C LEU A 215 7.07 10.07 -5.78
N ALA A 216 6.98 8.76 -6.01
CA ALA A 216 7.08 7.76 -4.96
C ALA A 216 8.47 7.79 -4.30
N HIS A 217 9.56 7.92 -5.07
CA HIS A 217 10.90 8.16 -4.51
C HIS A 217 10.93 9.37 -3.57
N LEU A 218 10.40 10.52 -4.02
CA LEU A 218 10.35 11.73 -3.21
C LEU A 218 9.59 11.50 -1.90
N SER A 219 8.43 10.84 -1.94
CA SER A 219 7.69 10.47 -0.72
C SER A 219 8.53 9.62 0.24
N GLY A 220 9.26 8.64 -0.28
CA GLY A 220 10.20 7.84 0.49
C GLY A 220 11.27 8.68 1.19
N SER A 221 11.92 9.59 0.46
CA SER A 221 12.93 10.48 1.03
C SER A 221 12.36 11.36 2.15
N LEU A 222 11.16 11.93 1.93
CA LEU A 222 10.47 12.77 2.91
C LEU A 222 10.09 11.97 4.17
N LEU A 223 9.65 10.71 4.01
CA LEU A 223 9.33 9.81 5.12
C LEU A 223 10.55 9.51 5.99
N TYR A 224 11.72 9.29 5.38
CA TYR A 224 12.95 9.08 6.14
C TYR A 224 13.39 10.35 6.88
N GLU A 225 13.29 11.52 6.23
CA GLU A 225 13.61 12.80 6.88
C GLU A 225 12.73 13.07 8.10
N GLU A 226 11.44 12.71 8.02
CA GLU A 226 10.48 12.94 9.09
C GLU A 226 10.60 11.91 10.23
N LYS A 227 10.77 10.62 9.90
CA LYS A 227 10.58 9.51 10.86
C LYS A 227 11.80 8.59 11.03
N GLY A 228 12.89 8.81 10.30
CA GLY A 228 13.99 7.83 10.22
C GLY A 228 13.48 6.45 9.79
N PHE A 229 14.15 5.37 10.21
CA PHE A 229 13.80 4.00 9.82
C PHE A 229 12.40 3.53 10.25
N GLU A 230 11.77 4.16 11.25
CA GLU A 230 10.37 3.86 11.61
C GLU A 230 9.40 4.23 10.48
N GLY A 231 9.76 5.20 9.64
CA GLY A 231 8.97 5.61 8.48
C GLY A 231 8.90 4.57 7.36
N LEU A 232 9.78 3.56 7.34
CA LEU A 232 9.84 2.57 6.25
C LEU A 232 8.57 1.74 6.16
N ALA A 233 7.91 1.48 7.31
CA ALA A 233 6.66 0.72 7.37
C ALA A 233 5.46 1.46 6.76
N VAL A 234 5.60 2.76 6.49
CA VAL A 234 4.57 3.58 5.81
C VAL A 234 4.60 3.36 4.29
N CYS A 235 5.78 3.06 3.72
CA CYS A 235 5.88 2.73 2.31
C CYS A 235 5.12 1.44 1.99
N SER A 236 4.54 1.37 0.79
CA SER A 236 3.92 0.17 0.23
C SER A 236 4.60 -0.22 -1.09
N THR A 237 4.14 -1.33 -1.67
CA THR A 237 4.61 -1.84 -2.97
C THR A 237 4.12 -1.02 -4.17
N ASP A 238 3.32 0.02 -3.93
CA ASP A 238 2.72 0.82 -4.99
C ASP A 238 3.80 1.55 -5.81
N PHE A 239 3.49 1.75 -7.08
CA PHE A 239 4.34 2.48 -8.03
C PHE A 239 5.76 1.91 -8.16
N ALA A 240 5.84 0.57 -8.27
CA ALA A 240 7.08 -0.17 -8.45
C ALA A 240 8.11 0.12 -7.35
N PHE A 241 7.65 0.14 -6.08
CA PHE A 241 8.51 0.26 -4.89
C PHE A 241 9.29 1.58 -4.78
N GLY A 242 8.89 2.61 -5.54
CA GLY A 242 9.60 3.90 -5.55
C GLY A 242 9.78 4.50 -4.16
N CYS A 243 8.79 4.36 -3.27
CA CYS A 243 8.89 4.81 -1.88
C CYS A 243 10.07 4.19 -1.13
N TYR A 244 10.27 2.87 -1.21
CA TYR A 244 11.41 2.23 -0.56
C TYR A 244 12.75 2.68 -1.14
N HIS A 245 12.82 2.89 -2.46
CA HIS A 245 14.04 3.33 -3.12
C HIS A 245 14.48 4.71 -2.64
N GLY A 246 13.60 5.72 -2.72
CA GLY A 246 13.93 7.08 -2.29
C GLY A 246 14.13 7.22 -0.78
N PHE A 247 13.48 6.36 0.02
CA PHE A 247 13.70 6.27 1.46
C PHE A 247 15.13 5.81 1.78
N LEU A 248 15.58 4.71 1.16
CA LEU A 248 16.88 4.12 1.43
C LEU A 248 18.02 4.91 0.77
N ASP A 249 17.77 5.53 -0.39
CA ASP A 249 18.69 6.50 -0.99
C ASP A 249 18.96 7.66 -0.02
N LYS A 250 17.90 8.21 0.58
CA LYS A 250 18.04 9.27 1.57
C LYS A 250 18.76 8.80 2.83
N ALA A 251 18.45 7.58 3.29
CA ALA A 251 19.05 7.00 4.49
C ALA A 251 20.57 6.90 4.41
N PHE A 252 21.09 6.55 3.22
CA PHE A 252 22.51 6.33 2.99
C PHE A 252 23.25 7.53 2.40
N SER A 253 22.57 8.68 2.24
CA SER A 253 23.16 9.89 1.65
C SER A 253 24.36 10.47 2.40
N LYS A 254 24.60 10.07 3.68
CA LYS A 254 25.68 10.58 4.52
C LYS A 254 26.72 9.53 4.93
N ASN A 255 26.30 8.31 5.22
CA ASN A 255 27.15 7.19 5.62
C ASN A 255 26.41 5.86 5.40
N LEU A 256 27.12 4.74 5.58
CA LEU A 256 26.61 3.37 5.42
C LEU A 256 26.57 2.61 6.76
N ASP A 257 26.56 3.30 7.89
CA ASP A 257 26.68 2.66 9.22
C ASP A 257 25.44 1.83 9.58
N ASN A 258 24.28 2.15 8.98
CA ASN A 258 22.98 1.56 9.31
C ASN A 258 22.52 0.47 8.33
N LEU A 259 23.43 -0.21 7.64
CA LEU A 259 23.08 -1.26 6.65
C LEU A 259 22.27 -2.40 7.27
N GLN A 260 22.63 -2.84 8.47
CA GLN A 260 21.96 -3.92 9.20
C GLN A 260 20.60 -3.48 9.73
N ASP A 261 20.46 -2.22 10.13
CA ASP A 261 19.18 -1.65 10.54
C ASP A 261 18.21 -1.55 9.35
N ALA A 262 18.71 -1.12 8.19
CA ALA A 262 17.93 -1.11 6.95
C ALA A 262 17.48 -2.51 6.55
N GLN A 263 18.39 -3.50 6.60
CA GLN A 263 18.04 -4.90 6.34
C GLN A 263 16.98 -5.38 7.34
N GLY A 264 17.17 -5.13 8.63
CA GLY A 264 16.22 -5.52 9.68
C GLY A 264 14.84 -4.88 9.49
N ALA A 265 14.79 -3.64 9.02
CA ALA A 265 13.55 -2.95 8.67
C ALA A 265 12.88 -3.57 7.43
N CYS A 266 13.63 -3.87 6.36
CA CYS A 266 13.11 -4.57 5.18
C CYS A 266 12.53 -5.95 5.52
N MET A 267 13.16 -6.69 6.43
CA MET A 267 12.70 -8.03 6.85
C MET A 267 11.40 -8.01 7.66
N LYS A 268 10.92 -6.84 8.10
CA LYS A 268 9.62 -6.69 8.76
C LYS A 268 8.46 -6.56 7.77
N LEU A 269 8.73 -6.39 6.47
CA LEU A 269 7.71 -6.24 5.44
C LEU A 269 6.98 -7.55 5.09
N GLY A 270 7.43 -8.67 5.63
CA GLY A 270 6.68 -9.94 5.65
C GLY A 270 7.54 -11.08 6.17
N GLU A 271 6.98 -12.30 6.20
CA GLU A 271 7.74 -13.47 6.64
C GLU A 271 8.79 -13.87 5.59
N GLY A 272 10.06 -13.89 6.00
CA GLY A 272 11.18 -14.31 5.16
C GLY A 272 11.56 -13.32 4.05
N LEU A 273 12.43 -13.78 3.14
CA LEU A 273 12.88 -13.00 1.98
C LEU A 273 11.85 -13.13 0.84
N ASN A 274 10.74 -12.42 0.98
CA ASN A 274 9.63 -12.34 0.02
C ASN A 274 9.78 -11.15 -0.94
N GLY A 275 8.87 -11.01 -1.90
CA GLY A 275 8.87 -9.91 -2.89
C GLY A 275 9.05 -8.50 -2.28
N PRO A 276 8.23 -8.09 -1.29
CA PRO A 276 8.40 -6.81 -0.60
C PRO A 276 9.76 -6.63 0.08
N ALA A 277 10.21 -7.61 0.86
CA ALA A 277 11.51 -7.55 1.55
C ALA A 277 12.68 -7.48 0.54
N ALA A 278 12.61 -8.29 -0.52
CA ALA A 278 13.60 -8.29 -1.61
C ALA A 278 13.67 -6.94 -2.34
N SER A 279 12.52 -6.32 -2.62
CA SER A 279 12.45 -5.02 -3.29
C SER A 279 12.94 -3.89 -2.38
N CYS A 280 12.71 -3.99 -1.07
CA CYS A 280 13.30 -3.08 -0.10
C CYS A 280 14.83 -3.24 -0.05
N ILE A 281 15.35 -4.48 -0.03
CA ILE A 281 16.81 -4.71 -0.07
C ILE A 281 17.43 -4.26 -1.40
N HIS A 282 16.69 -4.36 -2.51
CA HIS A 282 17.08 -3.73 -3.78
C HIS A 282 17.30 -2.22 -3.61
N GLY A 283 16.39 -1.53 -2.91
CA GLY A 283 16.54 -0.11 -2.51
C GLY A 283 17.81 0.20 -1.72
N ILE A 284 18.32 -0.72 -0.89
CA ILE A 284 19.62 -0.56 -0.20
C ILE A 284 20.75 -0.42 -1.24
N GLY A 285 20.69 -1.22 -2.31
CA GLY A 285 21.64 -1.16 -3.41
C GLY A 285 21.69 0.21 -4.09
N HIS A 286 20.53 0.84 -4.29
CA HIS A 286 20.44 2.20 -4.81
C HIS A 286 21.20 3.18 -3.90
N GLY A 287 20.89 3.20 -2.60
CA GLY A 287 21.52 4.12 -1.66
C GLY A 287 23.03 3.92 -1.52
N ILE A 288 23.52 2.66 -1.57
CA ILE A 288 24.96 2.37 -1.61
C ILE A 288 25.61 2.93 -2.88
N ALA A 289 25.01 2.69 -4.04
CA ALA A 289 25.57 3.17 -5.31
C ALA A 289 25.59 4.71 -5.37
N SER A 290 24.51 5.36 -4.90
CA SER A 290 24.42 6.82 -4.74
C SER A 290 25.48 7.38 -3.79
N PHE A 291 25.73 6.70 -2.66
CA PHE A 291 26.78 7.10 -1.70
C PHE A 291 28.15 7.18 -2.37
N TYR A 292 28.49 6.19 -3.21
CA TYR A 292 29.71 6.21 -4.02
C TYR A 292 29.61 7.04 -5.32
N SER A 293 28.54 7.82 -5.50
CA SER A 293 28.27 8.60 -6.71
C SER A 293 28.37 7.78 -8.00
N THR A 294 28.02 6.49 -7.95
CA THR A 294 28.13 5.53 -9.08
C THR A 294 29.50 5.51 -9.76
N ASN A 295 30.56 5.78 -9.01
CA ASN A 295 31.95 5.80 -9.52
C ASN A 295 32.77 4.59 -9.06
N ASP A 296 32.41 3.97 -7.93
CA ASP A 296 33.14 2.83 -7.37
C ASP A 296 32.24 1.59 -7.22
N LEU A 297 32.17 0.81 -8.30
CA LEU A 297 31.36 -0.40 -8.35
C LEU A 297 31.87 -1.46 -7.36
N LYS A 298 33.19 -1.57 -7.18
CA LYS A 298 33.79 -2.61 -6.33
C LYS A 298 33.45 -2.35 -4.87
N SER A 299 33.60 -1.11 -4.40
CA SER A 299 33.20 -0.72 -3.05
C SER A 299 31.71 -0.89 -2.85
N SER A 300 30.88 -0.47 -3.81
CA SER A 300 29.41 -0.62 -3.72
C SER A 300 28.99 -2.08 -3.54
N LEU A 301 29.53 -3.00 -4.35
CA LEU A 301 29.24 -4.43 -4.23
C LEU A 301 29.79 -5.03 -2.93
N SER A 302 30.94 -4.53 -2.43
CA SER A 302 31.52 -4.96 -1.16
C SER A 302 30.63 -4.57 0.04
N GLU A 303 29.98 -3.41 -0.01
CA GLU A 303 29.03 -2.99 1.03
C GLU A 303 27.77 -3.86 1.03
N CYS A 304 27.21 -4.17 -0.14
CA CYS A 304 26.09 -5.12 -0.25
C CYS A 304 26.42 -6.51 0.34
N ARG A 305 27.69 -6.96 0.30
CA ARG A 305 28.11 -8.23 0.91
C ARG A 305 28.10 -8.23 2.44
N LYS A 306 27.99 -7.07 3.08
CA LYS A 306 27.87 -6.97 4.54
C LYS A 306 26.46 -7.31 5.05
N LEU A 307 25.48 -7.39 4.15
CA LEU A 307 24.13 -7.85 4.45
C LEU A 307 24.15 -9.35 4.75
N THR A 308 23.41 -9.78 5.78
CA THR A 308 23.35 -11.20 6.16
C THR A 308 22.37 -12.00 5.29
N LEU A 309 21.41 -11.32 4.64
CA LEU A 309 20.42 -11.90 3.74
C LEU A 309 20.13 -10.93 2.57
N GLY A 310 19.82 -11.47 1.39
CA GLY A 310 19.32 -10.71 0.23
C GLY A 310 20.36 -9.89 -0.52
N SER A 311 21.66 -10.16 -0.34
CA SER A 311 22.74 -9.44 -1.03
C SER A 311 22.58 -9.40 -2.55
N GLU A 312 21.98 -10.43 -3.16
CA GLU A 312 21.69 -10.52 -4.59
C GLU A 312 20.74 -9.43 -5.10
N TYR A 313 19.77 -9.02 -4.28
CA TYR A 313 18.84 -7.94 -4.58
C TYR A 313 19.53 -6.58 -4.41
N CYS A 314 20.39 -6.44 -3.40
CA CYS A 314 21.24 -5.26 -3.24
C CYS A 314 22.17 -5.07 -4.44
N PHE A 315 22.82 -6.14 -4.93
CA PHE A 315 23.64 -6.07 -6.14
C PHE A 315 22.83 -5.59 -7.35
N ASP A 316 21.59 -6.06 -7.49
CA ASP A 316 20.70 -5.65 -8.57
C ASP A 316 20.42 -4.14 -8.55
N GLY A 317 20.14 -3.57 -7.36
CA GLY A 317 19.97 -2.12 -7.20
C GLY A 317 21.24 -1.34 -7.52
N VAL A 318 22.42 -1.83 -7.10
CA VAL A 318 23.71 -1.21 -7.47
C VAL A 318 23.90 -1.19 -8.98
N PHE A 319 23.71 -2.32 -9.67
CA PHE A 319 23.89 -2.37 -11.12
C PHE A 319 22.88 -1.48 -11.86
N MET A 320 21.63 -1.43 -11.40
CA MET A 320 20.62 -0.54 -11.97
C MET A 320 21.05 0.93 -11.90
N GLU A 321 21.55 1.37 -10.74
CA GLU A 321 22.06 2.74 -10.57
C GLU A 321 23.29 3.03 -11.44
N PHE A 322 24.23 2.09 -11.53
CA PHE A 322 25.39 2.27 -12.41
C PHE A 322 24.97 2.42 -13.87
N VAL A 323 24.04 1.58 -14.37
CA VAL A 323 23.54 1.70 -15.74
C VAL A 323 22.90 3.05 -16.01
N ARG A 324 22.18 3.63 -15.03
CA ARG A 324 21.51 4.93 -15.14
C ARG A 324 22.50 6.10 -15.06
N ASN A 325 23.38 6.08 -14.07
CA ASN A 325 24.05 7.29 -13.58
C ASN A 325 25.58 7.27 -13.67
N ALA A 326 26.20 6.11 -13.95
CA ALA A 326 27.65 6.07 -14.08
C ALA A 326 28.14 6.94 -15.25
N PRO A 327 29.35 7.53 -15.17
CA PRO A 327 29.95 8.31 -16.26
C PRO A 327 29.93 7.55 -17.58
N GLU A 328 29.79 8.24 -18.72
CA GLU A 328 29.82 7.58 -20.04
C GLU A 328 31.09 6.78 -20.27
N SER A 329 32.21 7.23 -19.70
CA SER A 329 33.50 6.55 -19.76
C SER A 329 33.57 5.24 -18.98
N PHE A 330 32.61 4.96 -18.10
CA PHE A 330 32.59 3.74 -17.29
C PHE A 330 32.30 2.51 -18.16
N PHE A 331 31.29 2.59 -19.03
CA PHE A 331 30.91 1.48 -19.90
C PHE A 331 31.57 1.61 -21.28
N LYS A 332 31.91 0.46 -21.86
CA LYS A 332 32.58 0.42 -23.16
C LYS A 332 31.63 -0.17 -24.19
N LYS A 333 31.28 0.62 -25.21
CA LYS A 333 30.35 0.20 -26.27
C LYS A 333 30.82 -1.06 -27.00
N ASP A 334 32.12 -1.20 -27.21
CA ASP A 334 32.71 -2.33 -27.93
C ASP A 334 32.89 -3.59 -27.04
N GLU A 335 32.67 -3.47 -25.73
CA GLU A 335 32.71 -4.58 -24.75
C GLU A 335 31.33 -4.69 -24.06
N PRO A 336 30.28 -5.18 -24.75
CA PRO A 336 28.91 -5.13 -24.25
C PRO A 336 28.63 -6.01 -23.02
N LEU A 337 29.57 -6.88 -22.64
CA LEU A 337 29.49 -7.69 -21.43
C LEU A 337 30.19 -7.04 -20.22
N TYR A 338 30.92 -5.94 -20.44
CA TYR A 338 31.60 -5.20 -19.37
C TYR A 338 30.59 -4.45 -18.49
N PRO A 339 30.71 -4.46 -17.14
CA PRO A 339 31.78 -5.06 -16.34
C PRO A 339 31.50 -6.51 -15.88
N CYS A 340 30.42 -7.13 -16.33
CA CYS A 340 29.94 -8.41 -15.81
C CYS A 340 30.92 -9.56 -16.03
N ASP A 341 31.55 -9.61 -17.21
CA ASP A 341 32.56 -10.61 -17.55
C ASP A 341 33.85 -10.46 -16.72
N GLU A 342 34.32 -9.23 -16.49
CA GLU A 342 35.45 -8.97 -15.60
C GLU A 342 35.12 -9.37 -14.15
N LEU A 343 33.94 -9.02 -13.67
CA LEU A 343 33.49 -9.38 -12.33
C LEU A 343 33.38 -10.90 -12.16
N GLU A 344 32.86 -11.62 -13.16
CA GLU A 344 32.77 -13.07 -13.11
C GLU A 344 34.16 -13.73 -13.13
N LYS A 345 35.09 -13.19 -13.92
CA LYS A 345 36.49 -13.65 -13.93
C LYS A 345 37.15 -13.49 -12.56
N ASN A 346 36.88 -12.38 -11.87
CA ASN A 346 37.54 -12.03 -10.61
C ASN A 346 36.87 -12.65 -9.37
N TYR A 347 35.55 -12.83 -9.40
CA TYR A 347 34.75 -13.19 -8.22
C TYR A 347 33.83 -14.39 -8.43
N GLY A 348 33.92 -15.07 -9.58
CA GLY A 348 33.02 -16.16 -9.94
C GLY A 348 31.60 -15.66 -10.25
N PRO A 349 30.61 -16.56 -10.33
CA PRO A 349 29.28 -16.25 -10.86
C PRO A 349 28.38 -15.42 -9.91
N ALA A 350 28.94 -14.90 -8.82
CA ALA A 350 28.21 -14.26 -7.73
C ALA A 350 27.42 -13.02 -8.18
N TYR A 351 27.96 -12.26 -9.13
CA TYR A 351 27.34 -11.01 -9.62
C TYR A 351 26.68 -11.17 -10.99
N SER A 352 26.93 -12.30 -11.67
CA SER A 352 26.59 -12.46 -13.08
C SER A 352 25.10 -12.36 -13.37
N PHE A 353 24.27 -12.82 -12.43
CA PHE A 353 22.82 -12.72 -12.56
C PHE A 353 22.35 -11.26 -12.47
N SER A 354 22.63 -10.57 -11.36
CA SER A 354 22.22 -9.17 -11.16
C SER A 354 22.82 -8.22 -12.21
N CYS A 355 24.09 -8.44 -12.60
CA CYS A 355 24.73 -7.66 -13.65
C CYS A 355 24.07 -7.92 -15.02
N GLY A 356 23.86 -9.20 -15.37
CA GLY A 356 23.19 -9.58 -16.62
C GLY A 356 21.74 -9.09 -16.72
N ARG A 357 21.03 -8.94 -15.60
CA ARG A 357 19.68 -8.37 -15.54
C ARG A 357 19.64 -6.90 -15.96
N ASN A 358 20.71 -6.14 -15.72
CA ASN A 358 20.76 -4.70 -16.00
C ASN A 358 21.44 -4.37 -17.34
N GLN A 359 22.21 -5.30 -17.91
CA GLN A 359 22.99 -5.07 -19.14
C GLN A 359 22.14 -4.76 -20.39
N PRO A 360 20.97 -5.39 -20.64
CA PRO A 360 20.13 -5.04 -21.80
C PRO A 360 19.68 -3.59 -21.83
N SER A 361 19.29 -3.01 -20.68
CA SER A 361 18.91 -1.60 -20.56
C SER A 361 20.06 -0.66 -20.92
N LEU A 362 21.30 -1.01 -20.54
CA LEU A 362 22.50 -0.27 -20.97
C LEU A 362 22.68 -0.32 -22.48
N MET A 363 22.62 -1.53 -23.07
CA MET A 363 22.84 -1.74 -24.50
C MET A 363 21.80 -1.00 -25.36
N MET A 364 20.52 -1.11 -25.01
CA MET A 364 19.45 -0.42 -25.73
C MET A 364 19.46 1.09 -25.45
N GLY A 365 19.64 1.48 -24.19
CA GLY A 365 19.52 2.85 -23.73
C GLY A 365 20.72 3.73 -24.11
N ARG A 366 21.93 3.33 -23.72
CA ARG A 366 23.15 4.14 -23.92
C ARG A 366 23.84 3.80 -25.24
N PHE A 367 23.95 2.52 -25.59
CA PHE A 367 24.63 2.12 -26.84
C PHE A 367 23.74 2.17 -28.08
N LYS A 368 22.43 2.34 -27.89
CA LYS A 368 21.40 2.41 -28.95
C LYS A 368 21.34 1.15 -29.81
N MET A 369 21.65 -0.02 -29.23
CA MET A 369 21.54 -1.31 -29.91
C MET A 369 20.07 -1.71 -30.09
N GLY A 370 19.74 -2.28 -31.24
CA GLY A 370 18.43 -2.85 -31.52
C GLY A 370 18.18 -4.16 -30.75
N PHE A 371 16.90 -4.54 -30.62
CA PHE A 371 16.49 -5.72 -29.86
C PHE A 371 17.21 -7.01 -30.31
N ASP A 372 17.30 -7.27 -31.61
CA ASP A 372 17.94 -8.49 -32.15
C ASP A 372 19.46 -8.50 -31.93
N GLU A 373 20.10 -7.32 -31.93
CA GLU A 373 21.53 -7.20 -31.60
C GLU A 373 21.77 -7.57 -30.14
N VAL A 374 20.91 -7.10 -29.23
CA VAL A 374 20.99 -7.46 -27.80
C VAL A 374 20.70 -8.94 -27.57
N VAL A 375 19.72 -9.53 -28.27
CA VAL A 375 19.47 -10.98 -28.25
C VAL A 375 20.73 -11.74 -28.66
N SER A 376 21.41 -11.28 -29.71
CA SER A 376 22.65 -11.91 -30.18
C SER A 376 23.77 -11.83 -29.13
N VAL A 377 23.92 -10.70 -28.44
CA VAL A 377 24.85 -10.58 -27.30
C VAL A 377 24.48 -11.55 -26.17
N CYS A 378 23.21 -11.58 -25.76
CA CYS A 378 22.74 -12.49 -24.70
C CYS A 378 23.01 -13.96 -25.05
N LEU A 379 22.72 -14.39 -26.31
CA LEU A 379 22.95 -15.75 -26.77
C LEU A 379 24.43 -16.14 -26.74
N ASN A 380 25.31 -15.20 -27.09
CA ASN A 380 26.76 -15.43 -27.16
C ASN A 380 27.46 -15.32 -25.80
N ALA A 381 26.80 -14.84 -24.75
CA ALA A 381 27.36 -14.80 -23.41
C ALA A 381 27.77 -16.21 -22.92
N VAL A 382 28.98 -16.37 -22.39
CA VAL A 382 29.47 -17.67 -21.90
C VAL A 382 28.84 -18.03 -20.57
N SER A 383 28.64 -17.04 -19.71
CA SER A 383 28.05 -17.22 -18.38
C SER A 383 26.59 -17.62 -18.44
N LYS A 384 26.26 -18.77 -17.82
CA LYS A 384 24.88 -19.26 -17.74
C LYS A 384 23.99 -18.30 -16.95
N ASN A 385 24.48 -17.78 -15.83
CA ASN A 385 23.73 -16.88 -14.95
C ASN A 385 23.45 -15.55 -15.62
N PHE A 386 24.47 -14.98 -16.29
CA PHE A 386 24.30 -13.76 -17.07
C PHE A 386 23.28 -13.98 -18.19
N LYS A 387 23.47 -15.03 -18.99
CA LYS A 387 22.59 -15.33 -20.14
C LYS A 387 21.14 -15.45 -19.72
N GLN A 388 20.89 -16.16 -18.63
CA GLN A 388 19.58 -16.28 -18.03
C GLN A 388 18.99 -14.90 -17.68
N ALA A 389 19.70 -14.10 -16.88
CA ALA A 389 19.22 -12.79 -16.45
C ALA A 389 19.03 -11.79 -17.61
N CYS A 390 19.86 -11.89 -18.65
CA CYS A 390 19.77 -11.11 -19.88
C CYS A 390 18.40 -11.34 -20.56
N PHE A 391 17.92 -12.58 -20.63
CA PHE A 391 16.59 -12.89 -21.18
C PHE A 391 15.43 -12.53 -20.27
N ASP A 392 15.61 -12.53 -18.94
CA ASP A 392 14.59 -11.98 -18.03
C ASP A 392 14.41 -10.48 -18.31
N SER A 393 15.52 -9.76 -18.45
CA SER A 393 15.56 -8.32 -18.73
C SER A 393 14.94 -7.92 -20.07
N LEU A 394 15.12 -8.74 -21.11
CA LEU A 394 14.40 -8.56 -22.37
C LEU A 394 12.88 -8.70 -22.19
N GLY A 395 12.44 -9.62 -21.32
CA GLY A 395 11.03 -9.72 -20.92
C GLY A 395 10.52 -8.46 -20.22
N PHE A 396 11.26 -7.94 -19.25
CA PHE A 396 10.92 -6.68 -18.57
C PHE A 396 10.84 -5.50 -19.55
N SER A 397 11.79 -5.43 -20.49
CA SER A 397 11.82 -4.40 -21.53
C SER A 397 10.58 -4.47 -22.43
N LEU A 398 10.16 -5.68 -22.83
CA LEU A 398 8.95 -5.86 -23.63
C LEU A 398 7.67 -5.53 -22.84
N ALA A 399 7.63 -5.82 -21.54
CA ALA A 399 6.49 -5.50 -20.69
C ALA A 399 6.19 -4.00 -20.63
N SER A 400 7.19 -3.13 -20.87
CA SER A 400 6.98 -1.67 -20.96
C SER A 400 6.03 -1.25 -22.09
N THR A 401 5.82 -2.10 -23.10
CA THR A 401 4.82 -1.85 -24.16
C THR A 401 3.38 -1.94 -23.63
N GLN A 402 3.18 -2.62 -22.50
CA GLN A 402 1.87 -2.91 -21.88
C GLN A 402 0.89 -3.65 -22.81
N ASP A 403 1.38 -4.22 -23.92
CA ASP A 403 0.61 -4.87 -24.98
C ASP A 403 1.05 -6.33 -25.11
N GLU A 404 0.14 -7.24 -24.80
CA GLU A 404 0.41 -8.68 -24.78
C GLU A 404 0.82 -9.22 -26.15
N ALA A 405 0.30 -8.68 -27.26
CA ALA A 405 0.65 -9.13 -28.60
C ALA A 405 2.07 -8.71 -28.97
N GLN A 406 2.47 -7.49 -28.61
CA GLN A 406 3.84 -7.01 -28.80
C GLN A 406 4.84 -7.79 -27.93
N ILE A 407 4.48 -8.11 -26.69
CA ILE A 407 5.29 -8.96 -25.80
C ILE A 407 5.49 -10.35 -26.41
N ILE A 408 4.41 -10.99 -26.86
CA ILE A 408 4.47 -12.33 -27.48
C ILE A 408 5.37 -12.31 -28.71
N GLN A 409 5.16 -11.36 -29.62
CA GLN A 409 5.97 -11.22 -30.84
C GLN A 409 7.44 -10.95 -30.51
N GLY A 410 7.72 -10.09 -29.53
CA GLY A 410 9.07 -9.78 -29.08
C GLY A 410 9.79 -11.00 -28.51
N CYS A 411 9.17 -11.75 -27.61
CA CYS A 411 9.78 -12.96 -27.06
C CYS A 411 9.95 -14.05 -28.13
N GLN A 412 9.05 -14.16 -29.12
CA GLN A 412 9.19 -15.11 -30.24
C GLN A 412 10.44 -14.85 -31.11
N ARG A 413 10.86 -13.58 -31.25
CA ARG A 413 12.06 -13.21 -32.03
C ARG A 413 13.36 -13.78 -31.47
N ILE A 414 13.39 -14.22 -30.21
CA ILE A 414 14.56 -14.86 -29.60
C ILE A 414 14.92 -16.18 -30.30
N GLY A 415 13.93 -16.91 -30.85
CA GLY A 415 14.13 -18.14 -31.62
C GLY A 415 14.56 -19.39 -30.83
N ALA A 416 15.15 -19.22 -29.63
CA ALA A 416 15.56 -20.32 -28.76
C ALA A 416 14.48 -20.64 -27.71
N ALA A 417 13.86 -21.82 -27.79
CA ALA A 417 12.63 -22.15 -27.03
C ALA A 417 12.71 -22.00 -25.50
N GLU A 418 13.85 -22.32 -24.91
CA GLU A 418 14.12 -22.10 -23.47
C GLU A 418 14.03 -20.61 -23.12
N PHE A 419 14.72 -19.76 -23.89
CA PHE A 419 14.82 -18.32 -23.64
C PHE A 419 13.56 -17.55 -24.04
N MET A 420 12.82 -18.02 -25.06
CA MET A 420 11.48 -17.52 -25.38
C MET A 420 10.54 -17.67 -24.17
N SER A 421 10.52 -18.87 -23.56
CA SER A 421 9.68 -19.16 -22.40
C SER A 421 10.10 -18.34 -21.17
N ARG A 422 11.41 -18.15 -20.99
CA ARG A 422 11.97 -17.33 -19.91
C ARG A 422 11.62 -15.84 -20.07
N CYS A 423 11.78 -15.29 -21.28
CA CYS A 423 11.34 -13.94 -21.64
C CYS A 423 9.85 -13.74 -21.36
N ALA A 424 9.01 -14.67 -21.80
CA ALA A 424 7.56 -14.59 -21.61
C ALA A 424 7.17 -14.62 -20.13
N LYS A 425 7.79 -15.51 -19.34
CA LYS A 425 7.59 -15.57 -17.88
C LYS A 425 7.96 -14.25 -17.20
N ALA A 426 9.12 -13.70 -17.53
CA ALA A 426 9.58 -12.43 -16.97
C ALA A 426 8.66 -11.26 -17.36
N ALA A 427 8.26 -11.19 -18.63
CA ALA A 427 7.34 -10.16 -19.12
C ALA A 427 5.96 -10.26 -18.46
N ALA A 428 5.39 -11.47 -18.39
CA ALA A 428 4.10 -11.72 -17.75
C ALA A 428 4.13 -11.36 -16.26
N GLY A 429 5.20 -11.71 -15.55
CA GLY A 429 5.41 -11.32 -14.15
C GLY A 429 5.54 -9.81 -13.98
N GLU A 430 6.23 -9.12 -14.90
CA GLU A 430 6.40 -7.67 -14.86
C GLU A 430 5.09 -6.92 -15.04
N LEU A 431 4.16 -7.42 -15.87
CA LEU A 431 2.81 -6.85 -15.98
C LEU A 431 2.09 -6.83 -14.63
N ILE A 432 2.25 -7.90 -13.82
CA ILE A 432 1.70 -7.99 -12.45
C ILE A 432 2.45 -7.06 -11.49
N PHE A 433 3.77 -7.08 -11.57
CA PHE A 433 4.64 -6.27 -10.71
C PHE A 433 4.36 -4.78 -10.87
N GLN A 434 4.21 -4.30 -12.11
CA GLN A 434 3.95 -2.90 -12.44
C GLN A 434 2.47 -2.49 -12.30
N GLU A 435 1.56 -3.43 -11.99
CA GLU A 435 0.10 -3.23 -12.00
C GLU A 435 -0.41 -2.66 -13.31
N VAL A 436 0.07 -3.20 -14.43
CA VAL A 436 -0.40 -2.77 -15.75
C VAL A 436 -1.92 -2.95 -15.84
N PRO A 437 -2.69 -1.96 -16.32
CA PRO A 437 -4.12 -2.10 -16.46
C PRO A 437 -4.51 -3.37 -17.26
N GLY A 438 -5.31 -4.23 -16.63
CA GLY A 438 -5.73 -5.52 -17.17
C GLY A 438 -4.66 -6.61 -17.15
N TRP A 439 -3.63 -6.48 -16.30
CA TRP A 439 -2.53 -7.45 -16.17
C TRP A 439 -3.02 -8.89 -15.98
N GLU A 440 -4.21 -9.12 -15.41
CA GLU A 440 -4.76 -10.45 -15.17
C GLU A 440 -4.91 -11.25 -16.46
N GLY A 441 -5.60 -10.66 -17.45
CA GLY A 441 -5.80 -11.28 -18.76
C GLY A 441 -4.52 -11.25 -19.60
N LYS A 442 -3.78 -10.14 -19.54
CA LYS A 442 -2.56 -9.96 -20.35
C LYS A 442 -1.44 -10.92 -19.95
N SER A 443 -1.16 -11.05 -18.65
CA SER A 443 -0.11 -11.95 -18.14
C SER A 443 -0.44 -13.41 -18.45
N GLU A 444 -1.71 -13.82 -18.31
CA GLU A 444 -2.16 -15.16 -18.65
C GLU A 444 -2.05 -15.44 -20.16
N ALA A 445 -2.46 -14.49 -21.01
CA ALA A 445 -2.32 -14.59 -22.46
C ALA A 445 -0.85 -14.75 -22.89
N VAL A 446 0.06 -13.97 -22.30
CA VAL A 446 1.51 -14.10 -22.54
C VAL A 446 2.00 -15.49 -22.13
N CYS A 447 1.63 -16.01 -20.95
CA CYS A 447 2.02 -17.36 -20.54
C CYS A 447 1.47 -18.46 -21.48
N MET A 448 0.22 -18.34 -21.93
CA MET A 448 -0.44 -19.32 -22.80
C MET A 448 0.22 -19.41 -24.19
N ALA A 449 0.81 -18.33 -24.69
CA ALA A 449 1.47 -18.30 -25.99
C ALA A 449 2.76 -19.16 -26.07
N PHE A 450 3.29 -19.63 -24.92
CA PHE A 450 4.54 -20.41 -24.85
C PHE A 450 4.34 -21.75 -24.10
N PRO A 451 3.82 -22.79 -24.77
CA PRO A 451 3.42 -24.05 -24.12
C PRO A 451 4.52 -24.76 -23.32
N LYS A 452 5.78 -24.68 -23.75
CA LYS A 452 6.92 -25.34 -23.06
C LYS A 452 7.20 -24.77 -21.67
N GLY A 453 6.88 -23.50 -21.41
CA GLY A 453 7.08 -22.83 -20.12
C GLY A 453 5.80 -22.44 -19.40
N GLN A 454 4.63 -22.77 -19.96
CA GLN A 454 3.34 -22.29 -19.47
C GLN A 454 3.08 -22.63 -18.00
N ALA A 455 3.38 -23.87 -17.57
CA ALA A 455 3.16 -24.30 -16.18
C ALA A 455 4.03 -23.50 -15.20
N GLU A 456 5.32 -23.35 -15.50
CA GLU A 456 6.24 -22.55 -14.68
C GLU A 456 5.83 -21.08 -14.66
N CYS A 457 5.42 -20.54 -15.81
CA CYS A 457 4.92 -19.17 -15.95
C CYS A 457 3.69 -18.96 -15.05
N LYS A 458 2.69 -19.85 -15.11
CA LYS A 458 1.50 -19.77 -14.27
C LYS A 458 1.82 -19.85 -12.78
N SER A 459 2.66 -20.81 -12.36
CA SER A 459 3.09 -20.91 -10.97
C SER A 459 3.86 -19.67 -10.50
N HIS A 460 4.63 -19.04 -11.41
CA HIS A 460 5.29 -17.77 -11.13
C HIS A 460 4.27 -16.64 -10.91
N LEU A 461 3.27 -16.49 -11.79
CA LEU A 461 2.22 -15.49 -11.63
C LEU A 461 1.44 -15.67 -10.33
N ASP A 462 1.00 -16.89 -10.02
CA ASP A 462 0.26 -17.20 -8.79
C ASP A 462 1.06 -16.81 -7.54
N ARG A 463 2.38 -17.05 -7.56
CA ARG A 463 3.29 -16.64 -6.49
C ARG A 463 3.37 -15.11 -6.38
N LEU A 464 3.58 -14.39 -7.49
CA LEU A 464 3.66 -12.92 -7.47
C LEU A 464 2.36 -12.28 -6.99
N ILE A 465 1.20 -12.80 -7.42
CA ILE A 465 -0.11 -12.31 -6.98
C ILE A 465 -0.25 -12.43 -5.47
N LYS A 466 0.20 -13.57 -4.90
CA LYS A 466 0.18 -13.80 -3.46
C LYS A 466 1.18 -12.90 -2.72
N GLU A 467 2.44 -12.86 -3.16
CA GLU A 467 3.53 -12.14 -2.49
C GLU A 467 3.33 -10.62 -2.49
N TYR A 468 2.78 -10.06 -3.57
CA TYR A 468 2.51 -8.62 -3.70
C TYR A 468 1.08 -8.24 -3.34
N GLY A 469 0.29 -9.16 -2.79
CA GLY A 469 -1.10 -8.88 -2.39
C GLY A 469 -2.01 -8.42 -3.53
N ARG A 470 -1.67 -8.72 -4.79
CA ARG A 470 -2.42 -8.25 -5.96
C ARG A 470 -3.83 -8.83 -5.94
N VAL A 471 -4.79 -8.02 -6.37
CA VAL A 471 -6.20 -8.42 -6.46
C VAL A 471 -6.59 -8.44 -7.93
N LYS A 472 -7.06 -9.59 -8.40
CA LYS A 472 -7.58 -9.72 -9.76
C LYS A 472 -8.91 -8.96 -9.84
N LYS A 473 -9.05 -8.06 -10.81
CA LYS A 473 -10.31 -7.36 -11.10
C LYS A 473 -11.38 -8.38 -11.47
N LEU A 474 -12.34 -8.57 -10.57
CA LEU A 474 -13.41 -9.54 -10.73
C LEU A 474 -14.38 -9.12 -11.84
N THR A 475 -14.63 -10.03 -12.77
CA THR A 475 -15.62 -9.87 -13.84
C THR A 475 -16.74 -10.88 -13.64
N PHE A 476 -17.98 -10.37 -13.59
CA PHE A 476 -19.18 -11.19 -13.47
C PHE A 476 -19.80 -11.43 -14.86
N ASN A 477 -20.25 -12.66 -15.13
CA ASN A 477 -20.82 -13.03 -16.43
C ASN A 477 -22.33 -12.86 -16.40
N SER A 478 -22.96 -12.29 -17.44
CA SER A 478 -24.43 -12.15 -17.46
C SER A 478 -25.15 -13.50 -17.43
N PHE A 479 -26.29 -13.55 -16.73
CA PHE A 479 -27.14 -14.74 -16.67
C PHE A 479 -27.69 -15.07 -18.06
N LYS A 480 -27.51 -16.32 -18.50
CA LYS A 480 -27.92 -16.73 -19.85
C LYS A 480 -29.31 -17.38 -19.86
N PRO A 481 -30.14 -17.13 -20.88
CA PRO A 481 -31.40 -17.85 -21.04
C PRO A 481 -31.20 -19.38 -21.05
N GLY A 482 -31.91 -20.10 -20.18
CA GLY A 482 -31.83 -21.57 -20.05
C GLY A 482 -30.75 -22.07 -19.08
N GLU A 483 -29.95 -21.19 -18.49
CA GLU A 483 -29.01 -21.53 -17.42
C GLU A 483 -29.75 -21.75 -16.08
N ASP A 484 -29.27 -22.68 -15.25
CA ASP A 484 -29.82 -22.89 -13.90
C ASP A 484 -29.43 -21.73 -12.97
N PRO A 485 -30.39 -20.97 -12.41
CA PRO A 485 -30.09 -19.78 -11.60
C PRO A 485 -29.27 -20.09 -10.34
N GLY A 486 -29.45 -21.28 -9.74
CA GLY A 486 -28.67 -21.69 -8.57
C GLY A 486 -27.20 -21.91 -8.92
N SER A 487 -26.95 -22.67 -9.99
CA SER A 487 -25.60 -22.94 -10.49
C SER A 487 -24.87 -21.68 -10.95
N TYR A 488 -25.60 -20.77 -11.61
CA TYR A 488 -25.10 -19.45 -11.97
C TYR A 488 -24.68 -18.64 -10.72
N LEU A 489 -25.57 -18.51 -9.73
CA LEU A 489 -25.28 -17.77 -8.51
C LEU A 489 -24.07 -18.35 -7.78
N ARG A 490 -23.97 -19.68 -7.65
CA ARG A 490 -22.82 -20.34 -7.03
C ARG A 490 -21.53 -20.05 -7.80
N HIS A 491 -21.56 -20.17 -9.13
CA HIS A 491 -20.39 -19.92 -9.97
C HIS A 491 -19.86 -18.49 -9.80
N GLU A 492 -20.76 -17.51 -9.80
CA GLU A 492 -20.39 -16.09 -9.70
C GLU A 492 -19.96 -15.69 -8.27
N ILE A 493 -20.63 -16.19 -7.22
CA ILE A 493 -20.20 -15.99 -5.82
C ILE A 493 -18.85 -16.67 -5.56
N LYS A 494 -18.59 -17.84 -6.15
CA LYS A 494 -17.33 -18.56 -5.98
C LYS A 494 -16.12 -17.72 -6.37
N LYS A 495 -16.26 -16.83 -7.36
CA LYS A 495 -15.20 -15.88 -7.73
C LYS A 495 -14.81 -14.96 -6.57
N CYS A 496 -15.78 -14.48 -5.78
CA CYS A 496 -15.51 -13.72 -4.56
C CYS A 496 -14.94 -14.60 -3.44
N TYR A 497 -15.44 -15.83 -3.31
CA TYR A 497 -14.95 -16.78 -2.31
C TYR A 497 -13.47 -17.11 -2.50
N GLU A 498 -13.05 -17.41 -3.73
CA GLU A 498 -11.67 -17.74 -4.08
C GLU A 498 -10.69 -16.57 -3.88
N THR A 499 -11.17 -15.32 -3.87
CA THR A 499 -10.35 -14.12 -3.62
C THR A 499 -10.37 -13.66 -2.16
N GLY A 500 -11.16 -14.32 -1.29
CA GLY A 500 -11.35 -13.93 0.10
C GLY A 500 -12.21 -12.68 0.29
N GLY A 501 -13.04 -12.32 -0.70
CA GLY A 501 -13.94 -11.15 -0.62
C GLY A 501 -13.27 -9.78 -0.68
N ARG A 502 -12.01 -9.71 -1.17
CA ARG A 502 -11.25 -8.45 -1.30
C ARG A 502 -11.95 -7.45 -2.22
N ASP A 503 -11.67 -6.16 -2.01
CA ASP A 503 -12.11 -5.03 -2.84
C ASP A 503 -13.61 -4.88 -3.06
N GLY A 504 -14.43 -5.29 -2.08
CA GLY A 504 -15.88 -5.16 -2.17
C GLY A 504 -16.53 -6.13 -3.16
N CYS A 505 -15.89 -7.27 -3.46
CA CYS A 505 -16.41 -8.25 -4.41
C CYS A 505 -17.88 -8.64 -4.15
N TYR A 506 -18.23 -8.89 -2.89
CA TYR A 506 -19.60 -9.29 -2.53
C TYR A 506 -20.64 -8.19 -2.74
N LYS A 507 -20.24 -6.92 -2.68
CA LYS A 507 -21.08 -5.77 -3.04
C LYS A 507 -21.37 -5.74 -4.55
N GLU A 508 -20.34 -5.96 -5.37
CA GLU A 508 -20.50 -6.04 -6.82
C GLU A 508 -21.30 -7.28 -7.23
N ALA A 509 -21.06 -8.43 -6.59
CA ALA A 509 -21.85 -9.63 -6.79
C ALA A 509 -23.33 -9.38 -6.45
N ALA A 510 -23.62 -8.78 -5.28
CA ALA A 510 -24.98 -8.41 -4.87
C ALA A 510 -25.64 -7.49 -5.89
N LYS A 511 -24.95 -6.43 -6.34
CA LYS A 511 -25.45 -5.50 -7.36
C LYS A 511 -25.75 -6.22 -8.67
N PHE A 512 -24.87 -7.14 -9.05
CA PHE A 512 -25.02 -7.91 -10.27
C PHE A 512 -26.22 -8.86 -10.21
N PHE A 513 -26.38 -9.62 -9.13
CA PHE A 513 -27.56 -10.47 -8.92
C PHE A 513 -28.84 -9.67 -8.83
N TYR A 514 -28.83 -8.53 -8.12
CA TYR A 514 -29.97 -7.62 -8.04
C TYR A 514 -30.43 -7.18 -9.44
N ASN A 515 -29.50 -6.79 -10.30
CA ASN A 515 -29.82 -6.33 -11.66
C ASN A 515 -30.28 -7.45 -12.60
N GLN A 516 -29.73 -8.67 -12.46
CA GLN A 516 -30.00 -9.79 -13.36
C GLN A 516 -31.22 -10.62 -12.95
N LEU A 517 -31.41 -10.83 -11.64
CA LEU A 517 -32.40 -11.76 -11.08
C LEU A 517 -33.44 -11.04 -10.20
N GLY A 518 -33.14 -9.82 -9.73
CA GLY A 518 -33.98 -9.11 -8.77
C GLY A 518 -33.83 -9.62 -7.33
N PHE A 519 -34.39 -8.86 -6.40
CA PHE A 519 -34.22 -9.07 -4.96
C PHE A 519 -34.76 -10.42 -4.46
N SER A 520 -36.07 -10.64 -4.60
CA SER A 520 -36.76 -11.82 -4.04
C SER A 520 -36.22 -13.14 -4.61
N GLN A 521 -35.98 -13.19 -5.92
CA GLN A 521 -35.39 -14.38 -6.55
C GLN A 521 -33.97 -14.63 -6.04
N THR A 522 -33.13 -13.60 -5.93
CA THR A 522 -31.76 -13.74 -5.42
C THR A 522 -31.76 -14.24 -3.98
N LEU A 523 -32.61 -13.69 -3.11
CA LEU A 523 -32.72 -14.12 -1.72
C LEU A 523 -33.14 -15.60 -1.62
N GLY A 524 -34.14 -16.01 -2.40
CA GLY A 524 -34.58 -17.41 -2.47
C GLY A 524 -33.48 -18.36 -2.99
N LEU A 525 -32.67 -17.92 -3.95
CA LEU A 525 -31.54 -18.69 -4.45
C LEU A 525 -30.41 -18.82 -3.42
N LEU A 526 -30.11 -17.76 -2.65
CA LEU A 526 -29.14 -17.85 -1.55
C LEU A 526 -29.60 -18.89 -0.53
N LYS A 527 -30.87 -18.83 -0.10
CA LYS A 527 -31.49 -19.79 0.82
C LYS A 527 -31.34 -21.24 0.34
N ALA A 528 -31.68 -21.50 -0.93
CA ALA A 528 -31.60 -22.83 -1.53
C ALA A 528 -30.16 -23.35 -1.69
N ASN A 529 -29.14 -22.48 -1.61
CA ASN A 529 -27.74 -22.81 -1.86
C ASN A 529 -26.84 -22.65 -0.62
N GLU A 530 -27.40 -22.43 0.59
CA GLU A 530 -26.61 -22.39 1.83
C GLU A 530 -25.92 -23.73 2.17
N GLY A 531 -26.21 -24.82 1.45
CA GLY A 531 -25.41 -26.06 1.57
C GLY A 531 -23.99 -25.95 1.01
N PHE A 532 -23.71 -24.96 0.15
CA PHE A 532 -22.43 -24.82 -0.55
C PHE A 532 -21.49 -23.85 0.18
N PRO A 533 -20.21 -24.22 0.43
CA PRO A 533 -19.27 -23.39 1.20
C PRO A 533 -19.10 -21.97 0.66
N GLU A 534 -19.05 -21.82 -0.67
CA GLU A 534 -18.88 -20.51 -1.32
C GLU A 534 -20.03 -19.55 -1.05
N VAL A 535 -21.26 -20.06 -0.91
CA VAL A 535 -22.43 -19.27 -0.54
C VAL A 535 -22.46 -19.08 0.98
N TYR A 536 -22.35 -20.18 1.72
CA TYR A 536 -22.53 -20.20 3.17
C TYR A 536 -21.64 -19.19 3.91
N ALA A 537 -20.38 -19.07 3.49
CA ALA A 537 -19.36 -18.30 4.19
C ALA A 537 -19.64 -16.79 4.22
N ARG A 538 -20.24 -16.23 3.17
CA ARG A 538 -20.39 -14.75 3.00
C ARG A 538 -21.75 -14.32 2.46
N CYS A 539 -22.74 -15.21 2.41
CA CYS A 539 -24.06 -14.79 1.93
C CYS A 539 -24.75 -13.76 2.83
N HIS A 540 -24.41 -13.68 4.13
CA HIS A 540 -24.91 -12.62 5.02
C HIS A 540 -24.52 -11.23 4.51
N GLU A 541 -23.26 -11.05 4.14
CA GLU A 541 -22.77 -9.78 3.58
C GLU A 541 -23.46 -9.46 2.24
N VAL A 542 -23.68 -10.46 1.38
CA VAL A 542 -24.40 -10.28 0.12
C VAL A 542 -25.84 -9.81 0.37
N THR A 543 -26.54 -10.37 1.37
CA THR A 543 -27.93 -9.99 1.66
C THR A 543 -28.08 -8.58 2.24
N HIS A 544 -27.07 -8.05 2.94
CA HIS A 544 -27.04 -6.63 3.32
C HIS A 544 -27.12 -5.75 2.08
N TYR A 545 -26.20 -5.92 1.12
CA TYR A 545 -26.16 -5.10 -0.08
C TYR A 545 -27.43 -5.26 -0.93
N LEU A 546 -27.94 -6.48 -1.07
CA LEU A 546 -29.19 -6.74 -1.80
C LEU A 546 -30.36 -5.94 -1.23
N SER A 547 -30.54 -5.91 0.09
CA SER A 547 -31.66 -5.19 0.70
C SER A 547 -31.44 -3.68 0.77
N ARG A 548 -30.18 -3.20 0.82
CA ARG A 548 -29.85 -1.78 0.61
C ARG A 548 -30.35 -1.31 -0.76
N PHE A 549 -30.07 -2.05 -1.83
CA PHE A 549 -30.56 -1.74 -3.19
C PHE A 549 -32.09 -1.80 -3.29
N GLU A 550 -32.72 -2.80 -2.65
CA GLU A 550 -34.18 -2.89 -2.63
C GLU A 550 -34.82 -1.73 -1.87
N TYR A 551 -34.25 -1.33 -0.74
CA TYR A 551 -34.69 -0.16 0.00
C TYR A 551 -34.51 1.12 -0.82
N GLU A 552 -33.38 1.31 -1.50
CA GLU A 552 -33.17 2.47 -2.38
C GLU A 552 -34.24 2.57 -3.48
N LYS A 553 -34.68 1.44 -4.01
CA LYS A 553 -35.78 1.38 -4.99
C LYS A 553 -37.16 1.64 -4.38
N GLN A 554 -37.44 1.06 -3.20
CA GLN A 554 -38.78 1.08 -2.62
C GLN A 554 -39.06 2.26 -1.69
N LYS A 555 -38.02 2.81 -1.05
CA LYS A 555 -38.09 3.87 -0.04
C LYS A 555 -39.09 3.57 1.09
N ASN A 556 -39.20 2.30 1.48
CA ASN A 556 -40.17 1.85 2.48
C ASN A 556 -39.66 0.61 3.22
N VAL A 557 -39.31 0.78 4.49
CA VAL A 557 -38.79 -0.30 5.36
C VAL A 557 -39.76 -1.48 5.43
N ALA A 558 -41.05 -1.23 5.70
CA ALA A 558 -42.03 -2.30 5.90
C ALA A 558 -42.20 -3.18 4.65
N LYS A 559 -42.17 -2.59 3.45
CA LYS A 559 -42.26 -3.35 2.20
C LYS A 559 -41.01 -4.20 1.91
N VAL A 560 -39.83 -3.74 2.30
CA VAL A 560 -38.60 -4.53 2.15
C VAL A 560 -38.57 -5.64 3.20
N TYR A 561 -38.90 -5.33 4.45
CA TYR A 561 -39.00 -6.30 5.55
C TYR A 561 -39.98 -7.43 5.24
N ALA A 562 -41.13 -7.13 4.63
CA ALA A 562 -42.11 -8.15 4.22
C ALA A 562 -41.58 -9.14 3.17
N GLN A 563 -40.42 -8.87 2.55
CA GLN A 563 -39.74 -9.76 1.62
C GLN A 563 -38.50 -10.43 2.24
N CYS A 564 -38.11 -10.03 3.44
CA CYS A 564 -37.00 -10.62 4.17
C CYS A 564 -37.42 -11.87 4.93
N ASP A 565 -36.45 -12.74 5.20
CA ASP A 565 -36.55 -13.83 6.17
C ASP A 565 -35.18 -14.04 6.84
N SER A 566 -35.02 -15.14 7.58
CA SER A 566 -33.77 -15.49 8.29
C SER A 566 -32.62 -15.92 7.36
N THR A 567 -32.85 -16.03 6.05
CA THR A 567 -31.84 -16.44 5.06
C THR A 567 -30.54 -15.71 5.28
N CYS A 568 -29.44 -16.47 5.31
CA CYS A 568 -28.11 -15.93 5.55
C CYS A 568 -28.02 -15.10 6.83
N HIS A 569 -28.62 -15.60 7.91
CA HIS A 569 -28.57 -15.01 9.24
C HIS A 569 -29.15 -13.59 9.29
N GLY A 570 -30.29 -13.38 8.63
CA GLY A 570 -31.07 -12.14 8.74
C GLY A 570 -30.46 -10.91 8.08
N GLY A 571 -29.39 -11.05 7.28
CA GLY A 571 -28.67 -9.90 6.69
C GLY A 571 -29.55 -8.95 5.85
N CYS A 572 -30.67 -9.46 5.34
CA CYS A 572 -31.71 -8.67 4.67
C CYS A 572 -32.27 -7.54 5.56
N TYR A 573 -32.57 -7.83 6.83
CA TYR A 573 -33.10 -6.86 7.78
C TYR A 573 -32.07 -5.76 8.08
N HIS A 574 -30.82 -6.18 8.29
CA HIS A 574 -29.70 -5.27 8.63
C HIS A 574 -29.43 -4.29 7.49
N GLY A 575 -29.27 -4.79 6.26
CA GLY A 575 -29.06 -3.97 5.06
C GLY A 575 -30.14 -2.91 4.84
N THR A 576 -31.39 -3.26 5.13
CA THR A 576 -32.50 -2.32 5.02
C THR A 576 -32.38 -1.18 6.04
N MET A 577 -32.00 -1.48 7.29
CA MET A 577 -31.82 -0.46 8.34
C MET A 577 -30.64 0.47 8.04
N GLU A 578 -29.55 -0.06 7.51
CA GLU A 578 -28.38 0.72 7.11
C GLU A 578 -28.74 1.74 6.02
N ALA A 579 -29.39 1.30 4.94
CA ALA A 579 -29.79 2.20 3.85
C ALA A 579 -30.84 3.22 4.31
N TYR A 580 -31.81 2.79 5.12
CA TYR A 580 -32.81 3.68 5.71
C TYR A 580 -32.19 4.78 6.56
N LEU A 581 -31.33 4.42 7.51
CA LEU A 581 -30.74 5.38 8.44
C LEU A 581 -29.78 6.33 7.72
N ASN A 582 -29.01 5.82 6.75
CA ASN A 582 -28.17 6.64 5.88
C ASN A 582 -28.97 7.69 5.10
N GLU A 583 -30.14 7.30 4.56
CA GLU A 583 -31.05 8.27 3.93
C GLU A 583 -31.55 9.32 4.92
N GLN A 584 -31.90 8.93 6.16
CA GLN A 584 -32.36 9.89 7.17
C GLN A 584 -31.27 10.91 7.52
N VAL A 585 -30.00 10.47 7.62
CA VAL A 585 -28.86 11.38 7.83
C VAL A 585 -28.70 12.35 6.66
N ASN A 586 -28.77 11.86 5.43
CA ASN A 586 -28.66 12.69 4.23
C ASN A 586 -29.82 13.70 4.13
N ASN A 587 -31.00 13.34 4.61
CA ASN A 587 -32.16 14.23 4.73
C ASN A 587 -32.11 15.14 5.97
N GLN A 588 -30.98 15.19 6.68
CA GLN A 588 -30.74 16.03 7.86
C GLN A 588 -31.73 15.79 9.02
N VAL A 589 -32.27 14.58 9.12
CA VAL A 589 -33.13 14.18 10.24
C VAL A 589 -32.30 14.16 11.53
N ASN A 590 -32.88 14.63 12.63
CA ASN A 590 -32.25 14.50 13.95
C ASN A 590 -32.26 13.04 14.40
N ILE A 591 -31.18 12.32 14.08
CA ILE A 591 -31.03 10.89 14.36
C ILE A 591 -31.20 10.59 15.84
N ALA A 592 -30.64 11.39 16.75
CA ALA A 592 -30.76 11.12 18.19
C ALA A 592 -32.23 11.03 18.67
N SER A 593 -33.13 11.83 18.09
CA SER A 593 -34.56 11.82 18.43
C SER A 593 -35.39 10.80 17.64
N HIS A 594 -34.85 10.32 16.53
CA HIS A 594 -35.50 9.41 15.58
C HIS A 594 -35.16 7.95 15.86
N PHE A 595 -33.90 7.69 16.19
CA PHE A 595 -33.32 6.36 16.46
C PHE A 595 -34.18 5.48 17.39
N PRO A 596 -34.66 5.95 18.55
CA PRO A 596 -35.44 5.08 19.45
C PRO A 596 -36.84 4.72 18.94
N LYS A 597 -37.29 5.32 17.83
CA LYS A 597 -38.62 5.07 17.23
C LYS A 597 -38.56 4.12 16.04
N ILE A 598 -37.37 3.84 15.50
CA ILE A 598 -37.19 3.14 14.23
C ILE A 598 -37.87 1.77 14.24
N CYS A 599 -37.62 0.97 15.29
CA CYS A 599 -38.14 -0.39 15.36
C CYS A 599 -39.57 -0.50 15.92
N GLY A 600 -40.23 0.60 16.30
CA GLY A 600 -41.60 0.53 16.83
C GLY A 600 -41.71 -0.30 18.13
N GLN A 601 -42.71 -1.18 18.20
CA GLN A 601 -42.97 -2.08 19.32
C GLN A 601 -42.99 -3.55 18.86
N ILE A 602 -42.67 -4.48 19.76
CA ILE A 602 -42.65 -5.93 19.43
C ILE A 602 -43.96 -6.46 18.83
N LYS A 603 -45.11 -5.89 19.22
CA LYS A 603 -46.45 -6.26 18.70
C LYS A 603 -46.68 -5.86 17.23
N ASP A 604 -45.81 -5.04 16.68
CA ASP A 604 -45.89 -4.58 15.29
C ASP A 604 -45.26 -5.60 14.33
N TYR A 605 -44.68 -6.68 14.86
CA TYR A 605 -44.00 -7.76 14.13
C TYR A 605 -44.77 -9.08 14.29
N GLU A 606 -44.70 -9.92 13.27
CA GLU A 606 -45.35 -11.23 13.30
C GLU A 606 -44.59 -12.20 14.22
N LYS A 607 -43.26 -12.11 14.20
CA LYS A 607 -42.36 -12.93 15.03
C LYS A 607 -41.52 -12.05 15.97
N PRO A 608 -41.36 -12.42 17.26
CA PRO A 608 -40.45 -11.72 18.19
C PRO A 608 -39.03 -11.54 17.65
N LEU A 609 -38.56 -12.53 16.88
CA LEU A 609 -37.27 -12.50 16.23
C LEU A 609 -37.09 -11.30 15.29
N GLU A 610 -38.09 -10.92 14.49
CA GLU A 610 -37.97 -9.81 13.52
C GLU A 610 -37.76 -8.47 14.22
N PHE A 611 -38.41 -8.28 15.38
CA PHE A 611 -38.17 -7.13 16.24
C PHE A 611 -36.73 -7.11 16.78
N ASN A 612 -36.22 -8.28 17.18
CA ASN A 612 -34.84 -8.44 17.64
C ASN A 612 -33.81 -8.22 16.52
N GLU A 613 -34.11 -8.62 15.28
CA GLU A 613 -33.29 -8.35 14.10
C GLU A 613 -33.32 -6.85 13.74
N CYS A 614 -34.46 -6.17 13.91
CA CYS A 614 -34.51 -4.71 13.76
C CYS A 614 -33.59 -4.02 14.78
N LEU A 615 -33.72 -4.35 16.07
CA LEU A 615 -32.90 -3.76 17.13
C LEU A 615 -31.41 -4.04 16.93
N HIS A 616 -31.05 -5.24 16.48
CA HIS A 616 -29.67 -5.58 16.12
C HIS A 616 -29.21 -4.78 14.89
N GLY A 617 -30.02 -4.75 13.83
CA GLY A 617 -29.74 -4.06 12.57
C GLY A 617 -29.58 -2.55 12.71
N ILE A 618 -30.31 -1.88 13.60
CA ILE A 618 -30.07 -0.44 13.87
C ILE A 618 -28.72 -0.21 14.57
N GLY A 619 -28.16 -1.22 15.25
CA GLY A 619 -26.79 -1.18 15.77
C GLY A 619 -25.73 -1.23 14.67
N HIS A 620 -25.95 -2.06 13.63
CA HIS A 620 -25.12 -2.04 12.40
C HIS A 620 -25.24 -0.67 11.71
N ALA A 621 -26.48 -0.20 11.52
CA ALA A 621 -26.75 1.09 10.90
C ALA A 621 -26.13 2.26 11.68
N ALA A 622 -26.09 2.21 13.02
CA ALA A 622 -25.42 3.20 13.85
C ALA A 622 -23.93 3.30 13.50
N MET A 623 -23.21 2.17 13.44
CA MET A 623 -21.80 2.12 13.05
C MET A 623 -21.59 2.67 11.65
N PHE A 624 -22.48 2.33 10.71
CA PHE A 624 -22.42 2.82 9.34
C PHE A 624 -22.56 4.35 9.26
N VAL A 625 -23.60 4.93 9.89
CA VAL A 625 -23.89 6.37 9.76
C VAL A 625 -23.01 7.27 10.63
N THR A 626 -22.36 6.72 11.64
CA THR A 626 -21.36 7.45 12.43
C THR A 626 -19.94 7.23 11.91
N ASP A 627 -19.75 6.75 10.68
CA ASP A 627 -18.44 6.49 10.09
C ASP A 627 -17.55 5.63 11.01
N MET A 628 -18.10 4.53 11.54
CA MET A 628 -17.42 3.59 12.45
C MET A 628 -16.94 4.20 13.79
N GLU A 629 -17.46 5.37 14.18
CA GLU A 629 -17.21 5.95 15.50
C GLU A 629 -17.96 5.18 16.60
N LEU A 630 -17.27 4.20 17.20
CA LEU A 630 -17.83 3.26 18.17
C LEU A 630 -18.59 3.93 19.32
N LYS A 631 -18.04 4.99 19.92
CA LYS A 631 -18.67 5.67 21.06
C LYS A 631 -19.95 6.39 20.68
N ASP A 632 -19.98 7.01 19.50
CA ASP A 632 -21.17 7.71 19.01
C ASP A 632 -22.27 6.72 18.64
N SER A 633 -21.90 5.57 18.07
CA SER A 633 -22.81 4.45 17.83
C SER A 633 -23.45 3.90 19.11
N LEU A 634 -22.64 3.64 20.15
CA LEU A 634 -23.14 3.19 21.44
C LEU A 634 -24.09 4.22 22.06
N LYS A 635 -23.81 5.51 21.91
CA LYS A 635 -24.66 6.60 22.39
C LYS A 635 -26.02 6.66 21.68
N LEU A 636 -26.10 6.23 20.41
CA LEU A 636 -27.39 6.07 19.73
C LEU A 636 -28.18 4.92 20.34
N CYS A 637 -27.56 3.77 20.58
CA CYS A 637 -28.20 2.65 21.27
C CYS A 637 -28.66 3.00 22.69
N ASP A 638 -27.89 3.82 23.44
CA ASP A 638 -28.25 4.34 24.77
C ASP A 638 -29.59 5.11 24.78
N SER A 639 -30.04 5.63 23.63
CA SER A 639 -31.33 6.35 23.53
C SER A 639 -32.56 5.44 23.62
N LEU A 640 -32.37 4.11 23.50
CA LEU A 640 -33.45 3.13 23.66
C LEU A 640 -33.88 3.05 25.13
N ILE A 641 -35.19 2.90 25.36
CA ILE A 641 -35.77 3.01 26.71
C ILE A 641 -35.47 1.78 27.57
N LYS A 642 -35.52 0.58 26.99
CA LYS A 642 -35.37 -0.67 27.74
C LYS A 642 -33.96 -1.25 27.58
N ILE A 643 -33.45 -1.84 28.66
CA ILE A 643 -32.09 -2.41 28.74
C ILE A 643 -31.92 -3.56 27.74
N ASP A 644 -32.91 -4.44 27.61
CA ASP A 644 -32.89 -5.54 26.63
C ASP A 644 -32.83 -5.04 25.17
N HIS A 645 -33.50 -3.92 24.87
CA HIS A 645 -33.40 -3.29 23.56
C HIS A 645 -32.02 -2.67 23.32
N GLN A 646 -31.45 -2.01 24.34
CA GLN A 646 -30.09 -1.46 24.29
C GLN A 646 -29.07 -2.56 24.04
N GLU A 647 -29.14 -3.67 24.79
CA GLU A 647 -28.25 -4.82 24.62
C GLU A 647 -28.34 -5.43 23.21
N ARG A 648 -29.55 -5.54 22.65
CA ARG A 648 -29.71 -6.02 21.28
C ARG A 648 -29.08 -5.05 20.26
N CYS A 649 -29.22 -3.75 20.45
CA CYS A 649 -28.56 -2.73 19.63
C CYS A 649 -27.03 -2.77 19.75
N TYR A 650 -26.49 -2.83 20.97
CA TYR A 650 -25.04 -2.98 21.21
C TYR A 650 -24.47 -4.22 20.54
N SER A 651 -25.23 -5.31 20.46
CA SER A 651 -24.77 -6.53 19.81
C SER A 651 -24.49 -6.33 18.31
N GLY A 652 -25.27 -5.48 17.62
CA GLY A 652 -24.99 -5.08 16.23
C GLY A 652 -23.75 -4.20 16.12
N VAL A 653 -23.64 -3.19 16.99
CA VAL A 653 -22.47 -2.29 17.07
C VAL A 653 -21.17 -3.06 17.27
N PHE A 654 -21.15 -4.00 18.22
CA PHE A 654 -19.94 -4.77 18.53
C PHE A 654 -19.65 -5.87 17.51
N MET A 655 -20.66 -6.45 16.85
CA MET A 655 -20.44 -7.36 15.72
C MET A 655 -19.70 -6.65 14.58
N GLU A 656 -20.17 -5.45 14.24
CA GLU A 656 -19.57 -4.61 13.21
C GLU A 656 -18.15 -4.19 13.61
N ASN A 657 -17.96 -3.76 14.86
CA ASN A 657 -16.65 -3.37 15.37
C ASN A 657 -15.61 -4.51 15.39
N SER A 658 -16.02 -5.75 15.70
CA SER A 658 -15.10 -6.87 15.99
C SER A 658 -14.74 -7.72 14.78
N SER A 659 -15.65 -7.85 13.84
CA SER A 659 -15.50 -8.77 12.71
C SER A 659 -15.48 -8.05 11.36
N SER A 660 -15.99 -6.81 11.29
CA SER A 660 -16.24 -6.07 10.02
C SER A 660 -16.79 -6.99 8.91
N SER A 661 -17.54 -8.02 9.31
CA SER A 661 -17.87 -9.17 8.45
C SER A 661 -18.87 -8.81 7.35
N THR A 662 -19.34 -7.57 7.38
CA THR A 662 -20.33 -6.94 6.50
C THR A 662 -19.68 -5.94 5.52
N SER A 663 -18.41 -5.56 5.69
CA SER A 663 -17.91 -4.37 5.00
C SER A 663 -16.36 -4.28 5.00
N ASN A 664 -15.74 -4.72 3.90
CA ASN A 664 -14.37 -4.30 3.57
C ASN A 664 -14.31 -2.79 3.23
N ASP A 665 -15.46 -2.14 3.04
CA ASP A 665 -15.60 -0.71 2.77
C ASP A 665 -15.65 0.17 4.03
N HIS A 666 -15.91 -0.38 5.23
CA HIS A 666 -15.92 0.36 6.50
C HIS A 666 -15.24 -0.46 7.62
N LYS A 667 -13.90 -0.50 7.62
CA LYS A 667 -13.13 -1.18 8.68
C LYS A 667 -13.26 -0.43 10.01
N SER A 668 -13.33 -1.18 11.11
CA SER A 668 -13.33 -0.58 12.44
C SER A 668 -12.05 0.25 12.69
N LYS A 669 -12.24 1.43 13.30
CA LYS A 669 -11.17 2.33 13.76
C LYS A 669 -10.62 1.95 15.14
N TYR A 670 -11.25 0.99 15.82
CA TYR A 670 -11.06 0.72 17.24
C TYR A 670 -10.45 -0.66 17.52
N LEU A 671 -9.90 -1.33 16.51
CA LEU A 671 -9.16 -2.59 16.66
C LEU A 671 -7.65 -2.32 16.55
N LYS A 672 -6.88 -2.93 17.46
CA LYS A 672 -5.43 -2.74 17.57
C LYS A 672 -4.73 -4.09 17.61
N SER A 673 -3.74 -4.30 16.75
CA SER A 673 -2.98 -5.56 16.73
C SER A 673 -2.01 -5.67 17.91
N ASP A 674 -1.54 -4.54 18.42
CA ASP A 674 -0.64 -4.41 19.56
C ASP A 674 -1.38 -4.41 20.92
N ASP A 675 -2.68 -4.11 20.94
CA ASP A 675 -3.56 -4.31 22.09
C ASP A 675 -4.83 -5.07 21.67
N PRO A 676 -4.81 -6.42 21.72
CA PRO A 676 -5.95 -7.22 21.29
C PRO A 676 -7.20 -7.03 22.17
N PHE A 677 -7.06 -6.45 23.37
CA PHE A 677 -8.12 -6.25 24.35
C PHE A 677 -8.87 -4.91 24.17
N TYR A 678 -8.32 -4.01 23.36
CA TYR A 678 -8.95 -2.77 22.97
C TYR A 678 -10.09 -3.01 21.94
N PRO A 679 -11.24 -2.33 22.06
CA PRO A 679 -11.54 -1.22 22.95
C PRO A 679 -12.18 -1.64 24.29
N CYS A 680 -12.50 -2.92 24.48
CA CYS A 680 -13.34 -3.38 25.59
C CYS A 680 -12.76 -3.07 26.98
N ASN A 681 -11.43 -3.08 27.12
CA ASN A 681 -10.72 -2.68 28.34
C ASN A 681 -10.86 -1.17 28.70
N SER A 682 -11.38 -0.36 27.79
CA SER A 682 -11.52 1.11 27.94
C SER A 682 -12.96 1.61 27.96
N LEU A 683 -13.95 0.72 27.79
CA LEU A 683 -15.37 1.07 27.78
C LEU A 683 -16.00 1.03 29.17
N GLU A 684 -17.12 1.75 29.31
CA GLU A 684 -17.98 1.71 30.50
C GLU A 684 -18.53 0.30 30.75
N GLU A 685 -18.71 -0.06 32.02
CA GLU A 685 -19.13 -1.40 32.48
C GLU A 685 -20.37 -1.93 31.75
N LYS A 686 -21.38 -1.07 31.52
CA LYS A 686 -22.61 -1.42 30.80
C LYS A 686 -22.38 -1.96 29.38
N HIS A 687 -21.28 -1.59 28.75
CA HIS A 687 -20.92 -2.02 27.38
C HIS A 687 -19.96 -3.22 27.37
N GLN A 688 -19.21 -3.44 28.45
CA GLN A 688 -18.12 -4.41 28.49
C GLN A 688 -18.61 -5.83 28.22
N ALA A 689 -19.76 -6.22 28.77
CA ALA A 689 -20.29 -7.57 28.63
C ALA A 689 -20.43 -7.98 27.15
N LEU A 690 -21.05 -7.14 26.32
CA LEU A 690 -21.22 -7.42 24.89
C LEU A 690 -19.96 -7.13 24.08
N CYS A 691 -19.16 -6.14 24.47
CA CYS A 691 -17.87 -5.93 23.83
C CYS A 691 -16.99 -7.19 23.93
N TRP A 692 -16.80 -7.71 25.14
CA TRP A 692 -16.01 -8.93 25.38
C TRP A 692 -16.60 -10.18 24.70
N GLN A 693 -17.93 -10.25 24.60
CA GLN A 693 -18.61 -11.30 23.85
C GLN A 693 -18.14 -11.34 22.39
N TYR A 694 -18.16 -10.18 21.71
CA TYR A 694 -17.80 -10.07 20.31
C TYR A 694 -16.28 -9.95 20.07
N GLN A 695 -15.49 -9.59 21.09
CA GLN A 695 -14.02 -9.52 20.99
C GLN A 695 -13.39 -10.85 20.58
N SER A 696 -14.03 -11.98 20.90
CA SER A 696 -13.60 -13.31 20.44
C SER A 696 -13.58 -13.45 18.91
N SER A 697 -14.43 -12.71 18.19
CA SER A 697 -14.39 -12.65 16.72
C SER A 697 -13.11 -11.99 16.22
N TYR A 698 -12.69 -10.90 16.88
CA TYR A 698 -11.43 -10.24 16.57
C TYR A 698 -10.22 -11.11 16.92
N PHE A 699 -10.25 -11.79 18.07
CA PHE A 699 -9.23 -12.77 18.45
C PHE A 699 -9.08 -13.86 17.37
N ALA A 700 -10.19 -14.40 16.87
CA ALA A 700 -10.17 -15.39 15.81
C ALA A 700 -9.56 -14.83 14.51
N LEU A 701 -9.79 -13.55 14.18
CA LEU A 701 -9.23 -12.91 13.01
C LEU A 701 -7.70 -12.76 13.11
N ILE A 702 -7.17 -12.18 14.19
CA ILE A 702 -5.72 -11.94 14.34
C ILE A 702 -4.90 -13.23 14.58
N LEU A 703 -5.56 -14.31 15.04
CA LEU A 703 -4.94 -15.60 15.28
C LEU A 703 -5.19 -16.62 14.16
N ASN A 704 -5.69 -16.19 13.00
CA ASN A 704 -5.98 -17.06 11.86
C ASN A 704 -6.83 -18.29 12.24
N GLN A 705 -7.84 -18.07 13.10
CA GLN A 705 -8.80 -19.07 13.57
C GLN A 705 -8.17 -20.23 14.36
N ASP A 706 -6.99 -20.04 14.96
CA ASP A 706 -6.42 -20.98 15.94
C ASP A 706 -7.22 -20.92 17.25
N PHE A 707 -8.32 -21.69 17.31
CA PHE A 707 -9.27 -21.63 18.41
C PHE A 707 -8.69 -22.01 19.79
N LYS A 708 -7.53 -22.68 19.83
CA LYS A 708 -6.83 -22.91 21.10
C LYS A 708 -6.22 -21.60 21.62
N LYS A 709 -5.53 -20.86 20.75
CA LYS A 709 -5.00 -19.53 21.08
C LYS A 709 -6.11 -18.51 21.34
N VAL A 710 -7.23 -18.59 20.62
CA VAL A 710 -8.41 -17.75 20.88
C VAL A 710 -8.95 -18.01 22.29
N ALA A 711 -9.05 -19.27 22.70
CA ALA A 711 -9.44 -19.63 24.06
C ALA A 711 -8.46 -19.08 25.11
N ASP A 712 -7.15 -19.12 24.83
CA ASP A 712 -6.12 -18.53 25.71
C ASP A 712 -6.29 -17.02 25.88
N LEU A 713 -6.72 -16.29 24.84
CA LEU A 713 -7.07 -14.87 24.96
C LEU A 713 -8.38 -14.65 25.72
N CYS A 714 -9.41 -15.47 25.49
CA CYS A 714 -10.66 -15.39 26.26
C CYS A 714 -10.44 -15.62 27.76
N LEU A 715 -9.45 -16.42 28.16
CA LEU A 715 -9.10 -16.62 29.58
C LEU A 715 -8.38 -15.42 30.21
N GLN A 716 -7.80 -14.53 29.40
CA GLN A 716 -7.09 -13.34 29.87
C GLN A 716 -7.99 -12.13 30.09
N ILE A 717 -9.23 -12.15 29.59
CA ILE A 717 -10.21 -11.09 29.86
C ILE A 717 -10.78 -11.25 31.29
N PRO A 718 -11.50 -10.25 31.84
CA PRO A 718 -12.10 -10.37 33.16
C PRO A 718 -13.02 -11.59 33.29
N GLN A 719 -12.89 -12.34 34.39
CA GLN A 719 -13.55 -13.63 34.61
C GLN A 719 -15.07 -13.59 34.43
N ALA A 720 -15.72 -12.49 34.81
CA ALA A 720 -17.16 -12.29 34.66
C ALA A 720 -17.66 -12.38 33.21
N PHE A 721 -16.77 -12.25 32.22
CA PHE A 721 -17.11 -12.25 30.79
C PHE A 721 -16.61 -13.48 30.03
N HIS A 722 -15.97 -14.44 30.69
CA HIS A 722 -15.43 -15.64 30.05
C HIS A 722 -16.50 -16.38 29.24
N ASP A 723 -17.64 -16.71 29.85
CA ASP A 723 -18.72 -17.43 29.17
C ASP A 723 -19.22 -16.70 27.93
N LYS A 724 -19.26 -15.36 27.96
CA LYS A 724 -19.66 -14.56 26.79
C LYS A 724 -18.64 -14.67 25.66
N CYS A 725 -17.35 -14.56 25.96
CA CYS A 725 -16.27 -14.73 24.97
C CYS A 725 -16.33 -16.13 24.34
N PHE A 726 -16.45 -17.18 25.16
CA PHE A 726 -16.54 -18.56 24.69
C PHE A 726 -17.82 -18.87 23.91
N LYS A 727 -18.94 -18.23 24.24
CA LYS A 727 -20.21 -18.43 23.53
C LYS A 727 -20.10 -17.97 22.08
N THR A 728 -19.50 -16.81 21.82
CA THR A 728 -19.34 -16.29 20.46
C THR A 728 -18.34 -17.09 19.62
N ILE A 729 -17.38 -17.79 20.23
CA ILE A 729 -16.56 -18.77 19.49
C ILE A 729 -17.47 -19.80 18.80
N GLY A 730 -18.50 -20.27 19.52
CA GLY A 730 -19.54 -21.15 19.00
C GLY A 730 -20.43 -20.49 17.95
N THR A 731 -20.94 -19.30 18.25
CA THR A 731 -21.77 -18.52 17.30
C THR A 731 -21.04 -18.32 15.96
N ASN A 732 -19.76 -17.97 16.00
CA ASN A 732 -18.94 -17.75 14.81
C ASN A 732 -18.77 -19.03 13.97
N GLN A 733 -18.82 -20.23 14.56
CA GLN A 733 -18.72 -21.46 13.76
C GLN A 733 -19.82 -21.54 12.70
N VAL A 734 -21.05 -21.14 13.05
CA VAL A 734 -22.19 -21.12 12.13
C VAL A 734 -22.06 -20.02 11.07
N GLY A 735 -21.28 -18.97 11.31
CA GLY A 735 -20.88 -18.02 10.28
C GLY A 735 -19.77 -18.53 9.36
N LEU A 736 -18.90 -19.42 9.86
CA LEU A 736 -17.65 -19.81 9.20
C LEU A 736 -17.75 -21.06 8.33
N THR A 737 -18.50 -22.08 8.75
CA THR A 737 -18.52 -23.39 8.09
C THR A 737 -19.90 -24.03 8.12
N SER A 738 -20.25 -24.80 7.09
CA SER A 738 -21.46 -25.63 7.08
C SER A 738 -21.24 -27.03 7.66
N SER A 739 -19.99 -27.39 8.01
CA SER A 739 -19.65 -28.74 8.49
C SER A 739 -19.83 -28.88 10.00
N PHE A 740 -20.82 -29.67 10.42
CA PHE A 740 -21.09 -29.97 11.83
C PHE A 740 -19.90 -30.62 12.55
N GLN A 741 -19.14 -31.47 11.86
CA GLN A 741 -17.94 -32.07 12.42
C GLN A 741 -16.87 -31.01 12.75
N VAL A 742 -16.65 -30.05 11.85
CA VAL A 742 -15.70 -28.95 12.10
C VAL A 742 -16.14 -28.09 13.28
N MET A 743 -17.44 -27.79 13.39
CA MET A 743 -17.98 -27.05 14.54
C MET A 743 -17.75 -27.79 15.85
N LYS A 744 -18.05 -29.10 15.88
CA LYS A 744 -17.81 -29.97 17.04
C LYS A 744 -16.34 -29.97 17.42
N ASP A 745 -15.45 -30.22 16.45
CA ASP A 745 -14.01 -30.31 16.70
C ASP A 745 -13.45 -28.98 17.22
N ASN A 746 -13.94 -27.85 16.70
CA ASN A 746 -13.53 -26.52 17.18
C ASN A 746 -14.02 -26.24 18.60
N CYS A 747 -15.28 -26.54 18.94
CA CYS A 747 -15.75 -26.45 20.33
C CYS A 747 -15.04 -27.46 21.24
N GLY A 748 -14.60 -28.62 20.73
CA GLY A 748 -13.82 -29.61 21.46
C GLY A 748 -12.44 -29.12 21.92
N LYS A 749 -11.91 -28.05 21.30
CA LYS A 749 -10.64 -27.40 21.68
C LYS A 749 -10.76 -26.50 22.92
N MET A 750 -11.98 -26.25 23.41
CA MET A 750 -12.18 -25.39 24.58
C MET A 750 -11.59 -26.03 25.85
N PRO A 751 -11.01 -25.24 26.77
CA PRO A 751 -10.08 -25.75 27.78
C PRO A 751 -10.73 -26.51 28.93
N SER A 752 -12.06 -26.46 29.07
CA SER A 752 -12.80 -27.16 30.13
C SER A 752 -14.14 -27.68 29.62
N ALA A 753 -14.73 -28.67 30.30
CA ALA A 753 -16.07 -29.18 29.99
C ALA A 753 -17.14 -28.09 29.99
N HIS A 754 -17.02 -27.12 30.92
CA HIS A 754 -17.88 -25.94 30.98
C HIS A 754 -17.78 -25.10 29.69
N PHE A 755 -16.58 -24.71 29.28
CA PHE A 755 -16.41 -23.86 28.09
C PHE A 755 -16.73 -24.60 26.78
N LYS A 756 -16.56 -25.93 26.74
CA LYS A 756 -17.07 -26.77 25.63
C LYS A 756 -18.59 -26.64 25.51
N ASN A 757 -19.31 -26.80 26.61
CA ASN A 757 -20.78 -26.63 26.65
C ASN A 757 -21.21 -25.21 26.26
N VAL A 758 -20.49 -24.20 26.71
CA VAL A 758 -20.77 -22.80 26.36
C VAL A 758 -20.57 -22.55 24.85
N CYS A 759 -19.50 -23.07 24.25
CA CYS A 759 -19.28 -23.00 22.81
C CYS A 759 -20.38 -23.73 22.03
N ILE A 760 -20.71 -24.97 22.41
CA ILE A 760 -21.80 -25.75 21.80
C ILE A 760 -23.14 -25.01 21.89
N SER A 761 -23.40 -24.36 23.03
CA SER A 761 -24.60 -23.54 23.20
C SER A 761 -24.61 -22.32 22.28
N GLY A 762 -23.44 -21.73 22.02
CA GLY A 762 -23.27 -20.69 20.99
C GLY A 762 -23.63 -21.17 19.58
N VAL A 763 -23.22 -22.38 19.21
CA VAL A 763 -23.56 -23.00 17.90
C VAL A 763 -25.08 -23.15 17.76
N ILE A 764 -25.74 -23.76 18.74
CA ILE A 764 -27.21 -23.93 18.71
C ILE A 764 -27.94 -22.59 18.69
N SER A 765 -27.49 -21.64 19.51
CA SER A 765 -28.05 -20.28 19.51
C SER A 765 -27.94 -19.64 18.12
N SER A 766 -26.84 -19.82 17.40
CA SER A 766 -26.70 -19.25 16.05
C SER A 766 -27.50 -19.99 15.00
N PHE A 767 -27.64 -21.33 15.10
CA PHE A 767 -28.51 -22.08 14.20
C PHE A 767 -29.97 -21.65 14.32
N ALA A 768 -30.46 -21.41 15.53
CA ALA A 768 -31.83 -20.97 15.74
C ALA A 768 -32.16 -19.62 15.06
N TYR A 769 -31.17 -18.74 14.91
CA TYR A 769 -31.33 -17.45 14.24
C TYR A 769 -31.10 -17.54 12.72
N ARG A 770 -30.19 -18.41 12.27
CA ARG A 770 -29.90 -18.61 10.84
C ARG A 770 -30.95 -19.48 10.13
N PHE A 771 -31.47 -20.49 10.81
CA PHE A 771 -32.39 -21.50 10.27
C PHE A 771 -33.67 -21.56 11.11
N VAL A 772 -34.39 -20.44 11.16
CA VAL A 772 -35.67 -20.33 11.86
C VAL A 772 -36.66 -21.38 11.35
N ASP A 773 -37.39 -22.01 12.27
CA ASP A 773 -38.33 -23.09 12.01
C ASP A 773 -37.70 -24.41 11.50
N ASP A 774 -36.37 -24.51 11.41
CA ASP A 774 -35.61 -25.72 11.06
C ASP A 774 -34.97 -26.32 12.32
N LEU A 775 -35.73 -27.19 12.99
CA LEU A 775 -35.26 -27.91 14.18
C LEU A 775 -34.21 -28.98 13.83
N GLU A 776 -34.25 -29.52 12.60
CA GLU A 776 -33.47 -30.68 12.18
C GLU A 776 -31.96 -30.42 12.28
N ARG A 777 -31.49 -29.25 11.84
CA ARG A 777 -30.06 -28.89 11.93
C ARG A 777 -29.53 -28.85 13.36
N MET A 778 -30.32 -28.31 14.29
CA MET A 778 -29.95 -28.27 15.70
C MET A 778 -29.90 -29.68 16.29
N LEU A 779 -30.87 -30.54 15.93
CA LEU A 779 -30.90 -31.94 16.37
C LEU A 779 -29.72 -32.74 15.81
N GLU A 780 -29.41 -32.58 14.52
CA GLU A 780 -28.30 -33.27 13.86
C GLU A 780 -26.96 -32.90 14.53
N PHE A 781 -26.73 -31.61 14.79
CA PHE A 781 -25.53 -31.18 15.53
C PHE A 781 -25.50 -31.73 16.96
N CYS A 782 -26.60 -31.64 17.72
CA CYS A 782 -26.65 -32.20 19.09
C CYS A 782 -26.56 -33.73 19.13
N SER A 783 -26.88 -34.44 18.04
CA SER A 783 -26.68 -35.88 17.95
C SER A 783 -25.19 -36.26 17.85
N LEU A 784 -24.39 -35.38 17.24
CA LEU A 784 -22.97 -35.55 16.94
C LEU A 784 -22.05 -35.22 18.12
N VAL A 785 -22.44 -34.28 18.99
CA VAL A 785 -21.63 -33.88 20.16
C VAL A 785 -21.42 -35.05 21.14
N ASP A 786 -20.35 -34.96 21.93
CA ASP A 786 -19.99 -36.00 22.89
C ASP A 786 -21.06 -36.16 23.98
N ALA A 787 -21.17 -37.37 24.55
CA ALA A 787 -22.27 -37.74 25.42
C ALA A 787 -22.43 -36.80 26.62
N GLU A 788 -21.33 -36.34 27.20
CA GLU A 788 -21.30 -35.39 28.31
C GLU A 788 -21.81 -33.98 27.95
N ASN A 789 -21.87 -33.62 26.66
CA ASN A 789 -22.31 -32.31 26.19
C ASN A 789 -23.77 -32.31 25.70
N LYS A 790 -24.38 -33.49 25.50
CA LYS A 790 -25.74 -33.61 24.91
C LYS A 790 -26.80 -32.88 25.73
N GLU A 791 -26.80 -33.01 27.05
CA GLU A 791 -27.78 -32.33 27.91
C GLU A 791 -27.78 -30.81 27.72
N SER A 792 -26.60 -30.19 27.73
CA SER A 792 -26.47 -28.74 27.52
C SER A 792 -26.92 -28.34 26.11
N CYS A 793 -26.60 -29.15 25.11
CA CYS A 793 -26.98 -28.91 23.72
C CYS A 793 -28.52 -28.89 23.55
N TYR A 794 -29.20 -29.94 24.03
CA TYR A 794 -30.66 -30.04 23.93
C TYR A 794 -31.40 -29.03 24.81
N LYS A 795 -30.88 -28.67 25.99
CA LYS A 795 -31.41 -27.55 26.77
C LYS A 795 -31.31 -26.24 26.00
N GLN A 796 -30.20 -25.97 25.32
CA GLN A 796 -30.08 -24.76 24.50
C GLN A 796 -31.08 -24.75 23.33
N ILE A 797 -31.45 -25.89 22.76
CA ILE A 797 -32.55 -25.96 21.76
C ILE A 797 -33.85 -25.43 22.38
N GLY A 798 -34.22 -25.92 23.57
CA GLY A 798 -35.41 -25.47 24.29
C GLY A 798 -35.44 -23.96 24.54
N THR A 799 -34.31 -23.39 24.95
CA THR A 799 -34.16 -21.93 25.09
C THR A 799 -34.37 -21.21 23.76
N SER A 800 -33.83 -21.76 22.67
CA SER A 800 -33.81 -21.07 21.37
C SER A 800 -35.16 -21.12 20.65
N VAL A 801 -35.93 -22.22 20.78
CA VAL A 801 -37.27 -22.31 20.15
C VAL A 801 -38.30 -21.39 20.81
N MET A 802 -38.04 -20.89 22.03
CA MET A 802 -38.87 -19.84 22.64
C MET A 802 -38.75 -18.49 21.91
N ASP A 803 -37.69 -18.25 21.13
CA ASP A 803 -37.51 -17.02 20.35
C ASP A 803 -38.28 -17.04 19.02
N TRP A 804 -38.70 -18.22 18.55
CA TRP A 804 -39.41 -18.39 17.27
C TRP A 804 -40.89 -18.00 17.35
N ASN A 805 -41.50 -18.16 18.53
CA ASN A 805 -42.91 -17.85 18.73
C ASN A 805 -43.22 -17.42 20.16
N SER A 806 -44.12 -16.44 20.31
CA SER A 806 -44.61 -16.00 21.62
C SER A 806 -45.45 -17.04 22.37
N ASP A 807 -46.07 -18.00 21.66
CA ASP A 807 -46.80 -19.11 22.27
C ASP A 807 -45.85 -20.23 22.70
N LYS A 808 -45.62 -20.32 24.02
CA LYS A 808 -44.81 -21.37 24.63
C LYS A 808 -45.28 -22.80 24.29
N ASN A 809 -46.54 -23.02 23.93
CA ASN A 809 -47.01 -24.34 23.55
C ASN A 809 -46.41 -24.81 22.23
N ILE A 810 -46.07 -23.89 21.32
CA ILE A 810 -45.38 -24.21 20.06
C ILE A 810 -43.95 -24.65 20.36
N ALA A 811 -43.24 -23.94 21.25
CA ALA A 811 -41.93 -24.35 21.74
C ALA A 811 -41.96 -25.74 22.41
N LYS A 812 -42.97 -26.00 23.27
CA LYS A 812 -43.18 -27.32 23.87
C LYS A 812 -43.44 -28.40 22.83
N LYS A 813 -44.21 -28.09 21.78
CA LYS A 813 -44.48 -29.01 20.68
C LYS A 813 -43.18 -29.40 19.96
N HIS A 814 -42.35 -28.41 19.59
CA HIS A 814 -41.05 -28.67 18.97
C HIS A 814 -40.17 -29.60 19.82
N CYS A 815 -40.07 -29.36 21.13
CA CYS A 815 -39.30 -30.23 22.01
C CYS A 815 -39.93 -31.63 22.21
N SER A 816 -41.27 -31.74 22.17
CA SER A 816 -41.99 -33.02 22.35
C SER A 816 -41.93 -33.91 21.12
N GLU A 817 -41.67 -33.35 19.94
CA GLU A 817 -41.51 -34.08 18.68
C GLU A 817 -40.07 -34.61 18.46
N ILE A 818 -39.14 -34.31 19.37
CA ILE A 818 -37.79 -34.87 19.35
C ILE A 818 -37.87 -36.39 19.54
N PRO A 819 -37.37 -37.22 18.60
CA PRO A 819 -37.54 -38.68 18.66
C PRO A 819 -36.90 -39.36 19.88
N ASP A 820 -35.82 -38.80 20.41
CA ASP A 820 -35.16 -39.32 21.60
C ASP A 820 -35.81 -38.77 22.88
N ASN A 821 -36.33 -39.66 23.73
CA ASN A 821 -37.08 -39.29 24.94
C ASN A 821 -36.23 -38.48 25.94
N GLN A 822 -34.94 -38.77 26.06
CA GLN A 822 -34.07 -38.07 27.00
C GLN A 822 -33.73 -36.67 26.48
N ALA A 823 -33.44 -36.55 25.18
CA ALA A 823 -33.26 -35.28 24.50
C ALA A 823 -34.51 -34.39 24.57
N SER A 824 -35.69 -34.98 24.33
CA SER A 824 -36.97 -34.31 24.49
C SER A 824 -37.16 -33.78 25.93
N SER A 825 -36.88 -34.62 26.94
CA SER A 825 -36.95 -34.21 28.34
C SER A 825 -35.99 -33.07 28.68
N TRP A 826 -34.76 -33.07 28.14
CA TRP A 826 -33.81 -31.98 28.35
C TRP A 826 -34.29 -30.68 27.70
N CYS A 827 -34.77 -30.74 26.46
CA CYS A 827 -35.33 -29.59 25.74
C CYS A 827 -36.52 -28.97 26.49
N LEU A 828 -37.46 -29.80 26.97
CA LEU A 828 -38.62 -29.36 27.73
C LEU A 828 -38.29 -28.75 29.10
N SER A 829 -37.14 -29.11 29.69
CA SER A 829 -36.79 -28.70 31.07
C SER A 829 -36.55 -27.19 31.24
N VAL A 830 -36.42 -26.43 30.15
CA VAL A 830 -36.10 -24.99 30.17
C VAL A 830 -37.24 -24.09 29.64
N ILE A 831 -38.38 -24.65 29.23
CA ILE A 831 -39.54 -23.93 28.67
C ILE A 831 -40.63 -23.70 29.73
#